data_AF-A0A956ADS3-F1
#
_entry.id   AF-A0A956ADS3-F1
#
_cell.length_a   1.000
_cell.length_b   1.000
_cell.length_c   1.000
_cell.angle_alpha   90.00
_cell.angle_beta   90.00
_cell.angle_gamma   90.00
#
_symmetry.space_group_name_H-M   'P 1'
#
loop_
_entity.id
_entity.type
_entity.pdbx_description
1 polymer ?
#
loop_
_entity_poly.entity_id
_entity_poly.type
_entity_poly.pdbx_seq_one_letter_code
_entity_poly.pdbx_strand_id
1 'polypeptide(L)'
;MSKNNTPLEAADEVRAAFVRSLGELTIDPTSPVPPAVQKAVALARRLQERAKVLQTPAERRQQRELERIMDDQHDKATLIQMTDQAFRSQAARRAADQLTHILDVQGVPRVFTRFDRAMLKGFQSFGSYLPSVAMPMVREKMREETANVILPAEREVLTRHLLERRASGVRMNVNFLGEALLGEEEAQQRLEGYLAALQMPELEVLSVKISTIYSQISSLARHASLDVLCERLELLYRAAAKERFTRADGRSVAKFVYLDMEEYRDLSITLEAFMRTLDRPGLERVSAGIALQAYLPDSYPAQLEINRWARSRVAHGGAPVTIRIVKGANMEAEQVEASIAGWPQAPYTQKIQTDANYKRMLDEALKPENVAAVQVGVGSHNLFDLSFAMVLAAERGVLDQLQLEMLEGMANHQRRALCELTTNMLLYAPATRREDFINAIGYLIRRLDENTGPENFLRHAFKLEVDSDEWRALETGFVKAFELIEDLPDTPRRKQDRRLQPSPAGERLIATTEFVNEPDTDFALEANRLWADELVGRWRTRCGEQAIEIPLVVAGEEILAERPIKSCTDPSRPGVVVGRYRQASLEDVDRAIACAKNDPTGWRDLDDARRGAILARVANELRAARGELMGAALADGGKVLSESDPEVSEAIDFVEYYAATARDFRALPHVETKPKGVVAVVPPWNFPIAIPCGGVAAALAAGNNVLLKPASHTVLVAYELCRCFWRGGVPKEALQFLPCSGASGGARLVSSPDVDVVILTGGTDTALRMLEARPEMNLLAETGGKNATVVTAMSDRELAIKHVLHSAFSHGGQKCSATSLLVLEAEVYDDPKFKKTLCDAIRSIRVGSAWDVDNRMGPLVVPPEGDLEKGLKELEVGESWAVMPHKRDDNPCLYTPALKWGTSRRSYTHMTEFFGPLLAVMRAESLAEAIEIVNETGYGLTSGLETLDAREIDEWKAGIHAGNLYVNRVTTGAVVQRQPFGGMGKSAFGPGIKAGGPNYVAQLLEFRDRPSSIQPTDVVEQPDVETLRLALLDYCRLEDRRTHQAQRVAEIERVLQAIASYDASFRSEFGREHDHVALVGQDNIRRYLPVGSVRVRVHAEDSLFDLFARVCAARTAGCRVTVSTPPNLPSADVELLDELTDPWGASIEFLRESDAELAAVIAAGQTERVRYAAWDRAPREVLRSVGASGIFVARTPVLAEGRVELLWYLREQSISHNYHRYGNLGERSDEKRRPVL
;
A
#
# COMPACT_ATOMS: atom_id res chain seq x y z
N MET A 1 -6.38 -72.41 -6.00
CA MET A 1 -5.54 -71.77 -4.98
C MET A 1 -4.94 -70.51 -5.58
N SER A 2 -5.61 -69.38 -5.39
CA SER A 2 -5.12 -68.05 -5.79
C SER A 2 -4.05 -67.63 -4.78
N LYS A 3 -2.81 -67.42 -5.23
CA LYS A 3 -1.80 -66.75 -4.40
C LYS A 3 -2.28 -65.32 -4.20
N ASN A 4 -2.79 -65.00 -3.01
CA ASN A 4 -2.95 -63.61 -2.60
C ASN A 4 -1.54 -63.07 -2.33
N ASN A 5 -0.93 -62.44 -3.34
CA ASN A 5 0.28 -61.64 -3.13
C ASN A 5 0.00 -60.61 -2.03
N THR A 6 0.95 -60.43 -1.13
CA THR A 6 0.89 -59.37 -0.12
C THR A 6 1.00 -57.99 -0.80
N PRO A 7 0.44 -56.91 -0.23
CA PRO A 7 0.52 -55.57 -0.81
C PRO A 7 1.95 -55.08 -1.08
N LEU A 8 2.94 -55.59 -0.32
CA LEU A 8 4.35 -55.35 -0.55
C LEU A 8 4.86 -55.97 -1.85
N GLU A 9 4.56 -57.25 -2.08
CA GLU A 9 4.97 -57.98 -3.27
C GLU A 9 4.37 -57.35 -4.54
N ALA A 10 3.14 -56.83 -4.44
CA ALA A 10 2.50 -56.10 -5.54
C ALA A 10 3.20 -54.77 -5.88
N ALA A 11 3.69 -54.03 -4.88
CA ALA A 11 4.43 -52.78 -5.11
C ALA A 11 5.80 -53.03 -5.77
N ASP A 12 6.51 -54.08 -5.32
CA ASP A 12 7.78 -54.50 -5.92
C ASP A 12 7.61 -54.99 -7.37
N GLU A 13 6.51 -55.68 -7.67
CA GLU A 13 6.15 -56.09 -9.03
C GLU A 13 5.86 -54.90 -9.95
N VAL A 14 5.09 -53.90 -9.48
CA VAL A 14 4.81 -52.66 -10.23
C VAL A 14 6.10 -51.91 -10.54
N ARG A 15 7.00 -51.78 -9.57
CA ARG A 15 8.31 -51.15 -9.76
C ARG A 15 9.14 -51.88 -10.81
N ALA A 16 9.28 -53.19 -10.67
CA ALA A 16 10.07 -53.99 -11.61
C ALA A 16 9.49 -53.95 -13.02
N ALA A 17 8.16 -53.91 -13.15
CA ALA A 17 7.47 -53.72 -14.43
C ALA A 17 7.73 -52.34 -15.04
N PHE A 18 7.67 -51.26 -14.24
CA PHE A 18 7.96 -49.91 -14.71
C PHE A 18 9.40 -49.80 -15.24
N VAL A 19 10.40 -50.24 -14.47
CA VAL A 19 11.82 -50.20 -14.86
C VAL A 19 12.07 -50.97 -16.16
N ARG A 20 11.47 -52.16 -16.32
CA ARG A 20 11.53 -52.90 -17.60
C ARG A 20 10.93 -52.10 -18.75
N SER A 21 9.77 -51.47 -18.53
CA SER A 21 9.08 -50.70 -19.57
C SER A 21 9.85 -49.45 -20.01
N LEU A 22 10.73 -48.89 -19.17
CA LEU A 22 11.63 -47.80 -19.58
C LEU A 22 12.68 -48.24 -20.60
N GLY A 23 13.10 -49.51 -20.55
CA GLY A 23 14.02 -50.10 -21.53
C GLY A 23 13.39 -50.34 -22.90
N GLU A 24 12.05 -50.33 -22.97
CA GLU A 24 11.27 -50.50 -24.21
C GLU A 24 11.01 -49.17 -24.93
N LEU A 25 11.32 -48.03 -24.30
CA LEU A 25 11.14 -46.71 -24.89
C LEU A 25 12.23 -46.41 -25.93
N THR A 26 11.81 -46.06 -27.15
CA THR A 26 12.71 -45.70 -28.23
C THR A 26 13.40 -44.36 -27.93
N ILE A 27 14.73 -44.34 -28.08
CA ILE A 27 15.55 -43.12 -28.02
C ILE A 27 16.24 -42.92 -29.37
N ASP A 28 16.40 -41.66 -29.78
CA ASP A 28 17.22 -41.26 -30.91
C ASP A 28 18.64 -40.93 -30.40
N PRO A 29 19.64 -41.79 -30.66
CA PRO A 29 21.01 -41.55 -30.23
C PRO A 29 21.70 -40.39 -30.98
N THR A 30 21.10 -39.88 -32.06
CA THR A 30 21.62 -38.75 -32.85
C THR A 30 21.06 -37.40 -32.41
N SER A 31 20.03 -37.40 -31.55
CA SER A 31 19.42 -36.18 -31.02
C SER A 31 20.34 -35.50 -29.99
N PRO A 32 20.46 -34.16 -29.99
CA PRO A 32 21.19 -33.42 -28.97
C PRO A 32 20.51 -33.47 -27.59
N VAL A 33 19.27 -33.96 -27.50
CA VAL A 33 18.51 -34.07 -26.26
C VAL A 33 18.99 -35.28 -25.45
N PRO A 34 19.30 -35.14 -24.14
CA PRO A 34 19.78 -36.25 -23.33
C PRO A 34 18.84 -37.46 -23.31
N PRO A 35 19.33 -38.72 -23.27
CA PRO A 35 18.49 -39.91 -23.30
C PRO A 35 17.41 -39.96 -22.21
N ALA A 36 17.71 -39.49 -21.00
CA ALA A 36 16.75 -39.42 -19.91
C ALA A 36 15.58 -38.46 -20.22
N VAL A 37 15.87 -37.35 -20.90
CA VAL A 37 14.86 -36.35 -21.32
C VAL A 37 14.00 -36.92 -22.45
N GLN A 38 14.60 -37.62 -23.42
CA GLN A 38 13.85 -38.32 -24.48
C GLN A 38 12.91 -39.39 -23.91
N LYS A 39 13.38 -40.20 -22.96
CA LYS A 39 12.55 -41.19 -22.25
C LYS A 39 11.42 -40.52 -21.47
N ALA A 40 11.68 -39.37 -20.85
CA ALA A 40 10.65 -38.62 -20.13
C ALA A 40 9.54 -38.13 -21.06
N VAL A 41 9.88 -37.62 -22.27
CA VAL A 41 8.90 -37.24 -23.30
C VAL A 41 8.08 -38.46 -23.75
N ALA A 42 8.74 -39.59 -24.04
CA ALA A 42 8.05 -40.82 -24.45
C ALA A 42 7.13 -41.38 -23.35
N LEU A 43 7.55 -41.30 -22.08
CA LEU A 43 6.73 -41.70 -20.94
C LEU A 43 5.53 -40.75 -20.74
N ALA A 44 5.75 -39.44 -20.86
CA ALA A 44 4.67 -38.45 -20.78
C ALA A 44 3.61 -38.69 -21.85
N ARG A 45 4.04 -39.01 -23.08
CA ARG A 45 3.16 -39.37 -24.20
C ARG A 45 2.29 -40.58 -23.86
N ARG A 46 2.92 -41.67 -23.41
CA ARG A 46 2.23 -42.90 -22.99
C ARG A 46 1.24 -42.65 -21.85
N LEU A 47 1.64 -41.84 -20.86
CA LEU A 47 0.78 -41.48 -19.73
C LEU A 47 -0.44 -40.67 -20.19
N GLN A 48 -0.28 -39.71 -21.11
CA GLN A 48 -1.39 -38.92 -21.61
C GLN A 48 -2.38 -39.78 -22.44
N GLU A 49 -1.87 -40.66 -23.29
CA GLU A 49 -2.70 -41.63 -24.03
C GLU A 49 -3.47 -42.55 -23.06
N ARG A 50 -2.79 -43.06 -22.03
CA ARG A 50 -3.43 -43.90 -21.00
C ARG A 50 -4.46 -43.13 -20.18
N ALA A 51 -4.17 -41.89 -19.79
CA ALA A 51 -5.07 -41.02 -19.05
C ALA A 51 -6.35 -40.75 -19.85
N LYS A 52 -6.26 -40.55 -21.17
CA LYS A 52 -7.41 -40.39 -22.07
C LYS A 52 -8.32 -41.64 -22.08
N VAL A 53 -7.73 -42.84 -22.07
CA VAL A 53 -8.49 -44.10 -21.98
C VAL A 53 -9.18 -44.25 -20.63
N LEU A 54 -8.51 -43.87 -19.54
CA LEU A 54 -9.03 -43.97 -18.17
C LEU A 54 -10.04 -42.88 -17.82
N GLN A 55 -10.30 -41.94 -18.73
CA GLN A 55 -11.16 -40.80 -18.50
C GLN A 55 -12.65 -41.16 -18.58
N THR A 56 -13.36 -40.92 -17.47
CA THR A 56 -14.79 -41.22 -17.35
C THR A 56 -15.66 -40.19 -18.09
N PRO A 57 -16.91 -40.54 -18.44
CA PRO A 57 -17.85 -39.58 -19.04
C PRO A 57 -18.18 -38.38 -18.13
N ALA A 58 -18.17 -38.58 -16.80
CA ALA A 58 -18.39 -37.50 -15.84
C ALA A 58 -17.22 -36.51 -15.84
N GLU A 59 -15.98 -37.01 -15.80
CA GLU A 59 -14.78 -36.16 -15.88
C GLU A 59 -14.72 -35.43 -17.23
N ARG A 60 -15.11 -36.06 -18.35
CA ARG A 60 -15.21 -35.38 -19.66
C ARG A 60 -16.25 -34.25 -19.70
N ARG A 61 -17.25 -34.26 -18.83
CA ARG A 61 -18.20 -33.14 -18.69
C ARG A 61 -17.60 -32.04 -17.84
N GLN A 62 -17.06 -32.38 -16.68
CA GLN A 62 -16.39 -31.43 -15.78
C GLN A 62 -15.22 -30.69 -16.47
N GLN A 63 -14.44 -31.39 -17.29
CA GLN A 63 -13.36 -30.76 -18.05
C GLN A 63 -13.86 -29.76 -19.09
N ARG A 64 -14.96 -30.06 -19.79
CA ARG A 64 -15.58 -29.11 -20.73
C ARG A 64 -16.17 -27.89 -20.04
N GLU A 65 -16.52 -28.00 -18.76
CA GLU A 65 -16.96 -26.88 -17.94
C GLU A 65 -15.77 -26.02 -17.52
N LEU A 66 -14.69 -26.63 -17.01
CA LEU A 66 -13.45 -25.93 -16.65
C LEU A 66 -12.76 -25.29 -17.88
N GLU A 67 -12.75 -25.96 -19.04
CA GLU A 67 -12.25 -25.42 -20.31
C GLU A 67 -12.89 -24.07 -20.66
N ARG A 68 -14.22 -23.99 -20.56
CA ARG A 68 -14.95 -22.74 -20.81
C ARG A 68 -14.59 -21.62 -19.84
N ILE A 69 -14.21 -21.96 -18.60
CA ILE A 69 -13.79 -20.96 -17.59
C ILE A 69 -12.43 -20.36 -17.93
N MET A 70 -11.53 -21.14 -18.52
CA MET A 70 -10.14 -20.73 -18.72
C MET A 70 -9.88 -20.07 -20.08
N ASP A 71 -10.74 -20.28 -21.07
CA ASP A 71 -10.56 -19.75 -22.43
C ASP A 71 -10.95 -18.26 -22.58
N ASP A 72 -11.76 -17.72 -21.67
CA ASP A 72 -12.24 -16.33 -21.72
C ASP A 72 -11.93 -15.60 -20.41
N GLN A 73 -11.05 -14.59 -20.46
CA GLN A 73 -10.64 -13.79 -19.30
C GLN A 73 -11.82 -13.03 -18.67
N HIS A 74 -12.80 -12.66 -19.48
CA HIS A 74 -14.00 -11.95 -19.04
C HIS A 74 -14.90 -12.86 -18.20
N ASP A 75 -15.15 -14.08 -18.68
CA ASP A 75 -15.92 -15.09 -17.94
C ASP A 75 -15.22 -15.46 -16.61
N LYS A 76 -13.87 -15.54 -16.61
CA LYS A 76 -13.07 -15.76 -15.41
C LYS A 76 -13.21 -14.62 -14.39
N ALA A 77 -13.04 -13.37 -14.84
CA ALA A 77 -13.19 -12.20 -13.99
C ALA A 77 -14.60 -12.14 -13.37
N THR A 78 -15.63 -12.41 -14.19
CA THR A 78 -17.02 -12.47 -13.73
C THR A 78 -17.24 -13.55 -12.66
N LEU A 79 -16.72 -14.76 -12.87
CA LEU A 79 -16.85 -15.86 -11.90
C LEU A 79 -16.15 -15.53 -10.57
N ILE A 80 -14.97 -14.89 -10.64
CA ILE A 80 -14.24 -14.43 -9.47
C ILE A 80 -15.07 -13.39 -8.71
N GLN A 81 -15.60 -12.37 -9.40
CA GLN A 81 -16.45 -11.35 -8.77
C GLN A 81 -17.72 -11.94 -8.18
N MET A 82 -18.41 -12.83 -8.89
CA MET A 82 -19.61 -13.51 -8.38
C MET A 82 -19.30 -14.31 -7.11
N THR A 83 -18.15 -14.99 -7.07
CA THR A 83 -17.77 -15.80 -5.91
C THR A 83 -17.34 -14.91 -4.74
N ASP A 84 -16.48 -13.93 -5.01
CA ASP A 84 -15.85 -13.07 -4.00
C ASP A 84 -16.77 -11.97 -3.46
N GLN A 85 -17.59 -11.35 -4.30
CA GLN A 85 -18.37 -10.16 -3.93
C GLN A 85 -19.83 -10.49 -3.59
N ALA A 86 -20.49 -11.36 -4.36
CA ALA A 86 -21.94 -11.54 -4.24
C ALA A 86 -22.41 -12.10 -2.89
N PHE A 87 -21.51 -12.73 -2.12
CA PHE A 87 -21.84 -13.39 -0.85
C PHE A 87 -21.24 -12.69 0.38
N ARG A 88 -20.71 -11.46 0.25
CA ARG A 88 -20.10 -10.71 1.38
C ARG A 88 -21.12 -10.26 2.42
N SER A 89 -22.30 -9.83 1.97
CA SER A 89 -23.41 -9.46 2.86
C SER A 89 -24.25 -10.68 3.25
N GLN A 90 -24.63 -10.76 4.51
CA GLN A 90 -25.61 -11.73 5.02
C GLN A 90 -27.05 -11.32 4.71
N ALA A 91 -27.29 -10.03 4.45
CA ALA A 91 -28.60 -9.55 4.02
C ALA A 91 -28.89 -10.04 2.59
N ALA A 92 -29.82 -11.00 2.47
CA ALA A 92 -30.17 -11.62 1.19
C ALA A 92 -30.52 -10.59 0.09
N ARG A 93 -31.16 -9.47 0.46
CA ARG A 93 -31.50 -8.39 -0.48
C ARG A 93 -30.26 -7.69 -1.02
N ARG A 94 -29.27 -7.37 -0.16
CA ARG A 94 -28.02 -6.71 -0.56
C ARG A 94 -27.16 -7.65 -1.41
N ALA A 95 -27.08 -8.92 -1.02
CA ALA A 95 -26.38 -9.96 -1.78
C ALA A 95 -27.01 -10.18 -3.18
N ALA A 96 -28.35 -10.22 -3.26
CA ALA A 96 -29.05 -10.33 -4.53
C ALA A 96 -28.85 -9.11 -5.43
N ASP A 97 -28.90 -7.89 -4.86
CA ASP A 97 -28.61 -6.65 -5.58
C ASP A 97 -27.19 -6.65 -6.17
N GLN A 98 -26.17 -7.04 -5.39
CA GLN A 98 -24.81 -7.15 -5.91
C GLN A 98 -24.70 -8.20 -7.00
N LEU A 99 -25.31 -9.38 -6.82
CA LEU A 99 -25.27 -10.43 -7.83
C LEU A 99 -25.91 -9.95 -9.14
N THR A 100 -27.06 -9.27 -9.07
CA THR A 100 -27.70 -8.67 -10.25
C THR A 100 -26.81 -7.63 -10.90
N HIS A 101 -26.17 -6.75 -10.11
CA HIS A 101 -25.25 -5.74 -10.65
C HIS A 101 -24.06 -6.36 -11.39
N ILE A 102 -23.42 -7.38 -10.81
CA ILE A 102 -22.32 -8.10 -11.47
C ILE A 102 -22.81 -8.69 -12.79
N LEU A 103 -24.00 -9.34 -12.81
CA LEU A 103 -24.57 -9.92 -14.02
C LEU A 103 -25.00 -8.86 -15.05
N ASP A 104 -25.37 -7.65 -14.64
CA ASP A 104 -25.72 -6.53 -15.52
C ASP A 104 -24.48 -5.92 -16.18
N VAL A 105 -23.42 -5.69 -15.41
CA VAL A 105 -22.17 -5.08 -15.90
C VAL A 105 -21.33 -6.07 -16.70
N GLN A 106 -21.15 -7.27 -16.15
CA GLN A 106 -20.25 -8.28 -16.70
C GLN A 106 -20.99 -9.23 -17.66
N GLY A 107 -22.31 -9.32 -17.56
CA GLY A 107 -23.09 -10.33 -18.28
C GLY A 107 -23.09 -11.69 -17.56
N VAL A 108 -23.95 -12.60 -18.04
CA VAL A 108 -24.00 -13.98 -17.53
C VAL A 108 -22.88 -14.80 -18.18
N PRO A 109 -21.94 -15.39 -17.40
CA PRO A 109 -20.82 -16.13 -17.97
C PRO A 109 -21.26 -17.26 -18.89
N ARG A 110 -20.54 -17.48 -19.99
CA ARG A 110 -20.88 -18.52 -20.98
C ARG A 110 -20.55 -19.93 -20.48
N VAL A 111 -19.69 -20.00 -19.47
CA VAL A 111 -19.33 -21.18 -18.67
C VAL A 111 -20.54 -21.99 -18.24
N PHE A 112 -21.56 -21.33 -17.70
CA PHE A 112 -22.72 -21.97 -17.11
C PHE A 112 -23.55 -22.77 -18.13
N THR A 113 -24.20 -23.85 -17.68
CA THR A 113 -25.05 -24.66 -18.57
C THR A 113 -26.19 -23.83 -19.15
N ARG A 114 -26.85 -24.28 -20.24
CA ARG A 114 -27.99 -23.54 -20.81
C ARG A 114 -29.10 -23.33 -19.77
N PHE A 115 -29.27 -24.29 -18.86
CA PHE A 115 -30.21 -24.21 -17.76
C PHE A 115 -29.76 -23.20 -16.72
N ASP A 116 -28.52 -23.26 -16.26
CA ASP A 116 -27.97 -22.33 -15.26
C ASP A 116 -27.95 -20.89 -15.80
N ARG A 117 -27.66 -20.70 -17.09
CA ARG A 117 -27.77 -19.40 -17.75
C ARG A 117 -29.20 -18.89 -17.81
N ALA A 118 -30.17 -19.77 -18.08
CA ALA A 118 -31.58 -19.40 -18.02
C ALA A 118 -32.01 -19.04 -16.58
N MET A 119 -31.49 -19.76 -15.58
CA MET A 119 -31.72 -19.45 -14.17
C MET A 119 -31.08 -18.13 -13.75
N LEU A 120 -29.82 -17.86 -14.12
CA LEU A 120 -29.13 -16.60 -13.81
C LEU A 120 -29.77 -15.42 -14.53
N LYS A 121 -30.21 -15.57 -15.79
CA LYS A 121 -31.01 -14.54 -16.49
C LYS A 121 -32.39 -14.35 -15.85
N GLY A 122 -33.02 -15.43 -15.41
CA GLY A 122 -34.25 -15.39 -14.63
C GLY A 122 -34.05 -14.67 -13.29
N PHE A 123 -32.93 -14.91 -12.61
CA PHE A 123 -32.53 -14.23 -11.38
C PHE A 123 -32.25 -12.75 -11.63
N GLN A 124 -31.55 -12.40 -12.71
CA GLN A 124 -31.33 -11.01 -13.13
C GLN A 124 -32.66 -10.27 -13.32
N SER A 125 -33.68 -10.95 -13.86
CA SER A 125 -35.00 -10.35 -14.12
C SER A 125 -35.96 -10.38 -12.91
N PHE A 126 -35.87 -11.39 -12.05
CA PHE A 126 -36.87 -11.66 -10.98
C PHE A 126 -36.28 -12.01 -9.60
N GLY A 127 -34.99 -12.25 -9.49
CA GLY A 127 -34.30 -12.71 -8.27
C GLY A 127 -34.36 -11.70 -7.12
N SER A 128 -34.50 -10.41 -7.44
CA SER A 128 -34.70 -9.33 -6.46
C SER A 128 -36.09 -9.33 -5.81
N TYR A 129 -37.09 -10.05 -6.35
CA TYR A 129 -38.44 -10.11 -5.77
C TYR A 129 -38.54 -11.09 -4.59
N LEU A 130 -37.73 -12.15 -4.55
CA LEU A 130 -37.69 -13.16 -3.45
C LEU A 130 -36.25 -13.55 -3.06
N PRO A 131 -35.41 -12.58 -2.65
CA PRO A 131 -33.99 -12.82 -2.43
C PRO A 131 -33.69 -13.81 -1.31
N SER A 132 -34.56 -13.88 -0.28
CA SER A 132 -34.42 -14.81 0.85
C SER A 132 -34.55 -16.29 0.47
N VAL A 133 -35.16 -16.60 -0.67
CA VAL A 133 -35.26 -17.96 -1.20
C VAL A 133 -34.15 -18.22 -2.22
N ALA A 134 -33.91 -17.27 -3.13
CA ALA A 134 -33.00 -17.45 -4.23
C ALA A 134 -31.52 -17.47 -3.81
N MET A 135 -31.08 -16.57 -2.93
CA MET A 135 -29.66 -16.47 -2.54
C MET A 135 -29.12 -17.71 -1.82
N PRO A 136 -29.83 -18.33 -0.85
CA PRO A 136 -29.40 -19.59 -0.26
C PRO A 136 -29.23 -20.71 -1.28
N MET A 137 -30.10 -20.80 -2.29
CA MET A 137 -30.00 -21.80 -3.36
C MET A 137 -28.76 -21.58 -4.22
N VAL A 138 -28.46 -20.33 -4.59
CA VAL A 138 -27.24 -19.99 -5.35
C VAL A 138 -25.98 -20.32 -4.54
N ARG A 139 -25.95 -19.96 -3.24
CA ARG A 139 -24.82 -20.25 -2.36
C ARG A 139 -24.58 -21.75 -2.19
N GLU A 140 -25.65 -22.53 -2.02
CA GLU A 140 -25.56 -23.98 -1.91
C GLU A 140 -25.05 -24.61 -3.22
N LYS A 141 -25.58 -24.16 -4.35
CA LYS A 141 -25.15 -24.63 -5.68
C LYS A 141 -23.67 -24.32 -5.95
N MET A 142 -23.20 -23.12 -5.62
CA MET A 142 -21.78 -22.74 -5.72
C MET A 142 -20.89 -23.62 -4.84
N ARG A 143 -21.35 -23.95 -3.64
CA ARG A 143 -20.64 -24.86 -2.74
C ARG A 143 -20.58 -26.28 -3.29
N GLU A 144 -21.69 -26.80 -3.84
CA GLU A 144 -21.72 -28.12 -4.47
C GLU A 144 -20.76 -28.21 -5.66
N GLU A 145 -20.68 -27.16 -6.49
CA GLU A 145 -19.78 -27.12 -7.65
C GLU A 145 -18.30 -27.03 -7.25
N THR A 146 -18.00 -26.30 -6.18
CA THR A 146 -16.61 -26.15 -5.66
C THR A 146 -16.18 -27.27 -4.72
N ALA A 147 -17.10 -28.11 -4.23
CA ALA A 147 -16.80 -29.23 -3.31
C ALA A 147 -15.81 -30.27 -3.85
N ASN A 148 -15.65 -30.32 -5.18
CA ASN A 148 -14.66 -31.17 -5.83
C ASN A 148 -13.23 -30.61 -5.76
N VAL A 149 -13.08 -29.31 -5.45
CA VAL A 149 -11.78 -28.60 -5.37
C VAL A 149 -11.44 -28.27 -3.93
N ILE A 150 -12.42 -27.87 -3.13
CA ILE A 150 -12.29 -27.66 -1.68
C ILE A 150 -13.20 -28.63 -0.97
N LEU A 151 -12.61 -29.51 -0.16
CA LEU A 151 -13.36 -30.50 0.59
C LEU A 151 -14.13 -29.85 1.75
N PRO A 152 -15.34 -30.34 2.06
CA PRO A 152 -16.01 -30.00 3.31
C PRO A 152 -15.17 -30.51 4.51
N ALA A 153 -14.78 -29.61 5.41
CA ALA A 153 -13.98 -29.95 6.59
C ALA A 153 -14.81 -30.53 7.74
N GLU A 154 -16.13 -30.62 7.61
CA GLU A 154 -17.01 -31.26 8.58
C GLU A 154 -16.58 -32.71 8.80
N ARG A 155 -16.39 -33.08 10.07
CA ARG A 155 -15.72 -34.32 10.47
C ARG A 155 -16.27 -35.56 9.76
N GLU A 156 -17.58 -35.75 9.71
CA GLU A 156 -18.21 -36.93 9.10
C GLU A 156 -17.98 -37.01 7.58
N VAL A 157 -18.07 -35.87 6.89
CA VAL A 157 -17.89 -35.79 5.44
C VAL A 157 -16.43 -36.01 5.08
N LEU A 158 -15.52 -35.32 5.78
CA LEU A 158 -14.09 -35.46 5.59
C LEU A 158 -13.63 -36.89 5.88
N THR A 159 -14.08 -37.50 6.98
CA THR A 159 -13.73 -38.89 7.37
C THR A 159 -14.13 -39.87 6.27
N ARG A 160 -15.36 -39.79 5.76
CA ARG A 160 -15.84 -40.63 4.66
C ARG A 160 -14.98 -40.45 3.41
N HIS A 161 -14.68 -39.21 3.03
CA HIS A 161 -13.84 -38.93 1.86
C HIS A 161 -12.42 -39.52 2.02
N LEU A 162 -11.79 -39.36 3.20
CA LEU A 162 -10.48 -39.91 3.49
C LEU A 162 -10.47 -41.45 3.44
N LEU A 163 -11.52 -42.11 3.95
CA LEU A 163 -11.67 -43.56 3.89
C LEU A 163 -11.86 -44.06 2.46
N GLU A 164 -12.68 -43.38 1.64
CA GLU A 164 -12.85 -43.69 0.22
C GLU A 164 -11.54 -43.57 -0.56
N ARG A 165 -10.76 -42.51 -0.30
CA ARG A 165 -9.45 -42.30 -0.94
C ARG A 165 -8.44 -43.36 -0.51
N ARG A 166 -8.40 -43.70 0.78
CA ARG A 166 -7.58 -44.81 1.30
C ARG A 166 -7.93 -46.14 0.64
N ALA A 167 -9.23 -46.43 0.46
CA ALA A 167 -9.69 -47.65 -0.21
C ALA A 167 -9.26 -47.71 -1.70
N SER A 168 -9.09 -46.54 -2.34
CA SER A 168 -8.58 -46.43 -3.71
C SER A 168 -7.05 -46.43 -3.82
N GLY A 169 -6.33 -46.67 -2.71
CA GLY A 169 -4.88 -46.83 -2.69
C GLY A 169 -4.10 -45.51 -2.74
N VAL A 170 -4.73 -44.39 -2.40
CA VAL A 170 -4.11 -43.06 -2.45
C VAL A 170 -3.96 -42.45 -1.05
N ARG A 171 -2.89 -41.69 -0.84
CA ARG A 171 -2.61 -40.97 0.41
C ARG A 171 -3.12 -39.53 0.31
N MET A 172 -3.54 -38.95 1.42
CA MET A 172 -4.12 -37.61 1.48
C MET A 172 -3.30 -36.70 2.39
N ASN A 173 -3.01 -35.50 1.90
CA ASN A 173 -2.43 -34.40 2.64
C ASN A 173 -3.47 -33.30 2.79
N VAL A 174 -4.02 -33.16 4.00
CA VAL A 174 -5.08 -32.18 4.26
C VAL A 174 -4.46 -30.83 4.62
N ASN A 175 -5.00 -29.76 4.03
CA ASN A 175 -4.72 -28.39 4.45
C ASN A 175 -6.04 -27.74 4.87
N PHE A 176 -6.16 -27.36 6.15
CA PHE A 176 -7.34 -26.63 6.62
C PHE A 176 -7.22 -25.15 6.24
N LEU A 177 -8.12 -24.71 5.37
CA LEU A 177 -8.32 -23.32 5.02
C LEU A 177 -9.16 -22.62 6.09
N GLY A 178 -8.94 -21.32 6.26
CA GLY A 178 -9.65 -20.51 7.24
C GLY A 178 -9.33 -19.03 7.06
N GLU A 179 -9.77 -18.21 8.01
CA GLU A 179 -9.57 -16.76 8.01
C GLU A 179 -8.09 -16.38 7.97
N ALA A 180 -7.80 -15.18 7.47
CA ALA A 180 -6.47 -14.61 7.63
C ALA A 180 -6.14 -14.50 9.13
N LEU A 181 -4.93 -14.90 9.50
CA LEU A 181 -4.52 -14.90 10.90
C LEU A 181 -4.06 -13.50 11.31
N LEU A 182 -4.88 -12.80 12.10
CA LEU A 182 -4.63 -11.41 12.51
C LEU A 182 -4.28 -11.26 13.99
N GLY A 183 -4.64 -12.22 14.83
CA GLY A 183 -4.40 -12.21 16.28
C GLY A 183 -3.87 -13.53 16.81
N GLU A 184 -3.34 -13.49 18.03
CA GLU A 184 -2.68 -14.61 18.70
C GLU A 184 -3.67 -15.56 19.38
N GLU A 185 -4.88 -15.11 19.75
CA GLU A 185 -5.92 -16.01 20.26
C GLU A 185 -6.40 -16.95 19.15
N GLU A 186 -6.66 -16.42 17.94
CA GLU A 186 -6.98 -17.23 16.75
C GLU A 186 -5.80 -18.14 16.36
N ALA A 187 -4.56 -17.67 16.51
CA ALA A 187 -3.36 -18.47 16.19
C ALA A 187 -3.29 -19.72 17.07
N GLN A 188 -3.58 -19.54 18.36
CA GLN A 188 -3.64 -20.61 19.34
C GLN A 188 -4.80 -21.57 19.05
N GLN A 189 -6.00 -21.05 18.73
CA GLN A 189 -7.16 -21.88 18.34
C GLN A 189 -6.86 -22.73 17.10
N ARG A 190 -6.18 -22.15 16.11
CA ARG A 190 -5.78 -22.87 14.88
C ARG A 190 -4.74 -23.94 15.16
N LEU A 191 -3.75 -23.65 16.01
CA LEU A 191 -2.76 -24.62 16.47
C LEU A 191 -3.43 -25.80 17.19
N GLU A 192 -4.39 -25.53 18.08
CA GLU A 192 -5.19 -26.56 18.75
C GLU A 192 -6.03 -27.39 17.76
N GLY A 193 -6.60 -26.73 16.74
CA GLY A 193 -7.28 -27.40 15.63
C GLY A 193 -6.38 -28.37 14.87
N TYR A 194 -5.14 -27.98 14.58
CA TYR A 194 -4.15 -28.86 13.95
C TYR A 194 -3.77 -30.04 14.84
N LEU A 195 -3.56 -29.81 16.14
CA LEU A 195 -3.30 -30.88 17.11
C LEU A 195 -4.47 -31.87 17.20
N ALA A 196 -5.71 -31.37 17.19
CA ALA A 196 -6.90 -32.21 17.17
C ALA A 196 -7.03 -33.00 15.85
N ALA A 197 -6.72 -32.38 14.72
CA ALA A 197 -6.70 -33.06 13.42
C ALA A 197 -5.67 -34.19 13.39
N LEU A 198 -4.47 -33.96 13.96
CA LEU A 198 -3.44 -34.99 14.11
C LEU A 198 -3.88 -36.16 15.01
N GLN A 199 -4.96 -36.04 15.80
CA GLN A 199 -5.53 -37.17 16.55
C GLN A 199 -6.56 -37.98 15.73
N MET A 200 -7.01 -37.49 14.57
CA MET A 200 -7.98 -38.20 13.73
C MET A 200 -7.37 -39.48 13.12
N PRO A 201 -7.93 -40.68 13.36
CA PRO A 201 -7.37 -41.94 12.86
C PRO A 201 -7.19 -42.02 11.34
N GLU A 202 -8.02 -41.29 10.60
CA GLU A 202 -8.08 -41.30 9.14
C GLU A 202 -7.13 -40.31 8.48
N LEU A 203 -6.50 -39.42 9.25
CA LEU A 203 -5.56 -38.42 8.75
C LEU A 203 -4.12 -38.93 8.86
N GLU A 204 -3.43 -39.07 7.71
CA GLU A 204 -2.01 -39.42 7.64
C GLU A 204 -1.11 -38.18 7.61
N VAL A 205 -1.43 -37.22 6.74
CA VAL A 205 -0.56 -36.07 6.42
C VAL A 205 -1.34 -34.76 6.54
N LEU A 206 -0.72 -33.76 7.18
CA LEU A 206 -1.24 -32.41 7.37
C LEU A 206 -0.26 -31.38 6.81
N SER A 207 -0.73 -30.35 6.11
CA SER A 207 0.08 -29.17 5.77
C SER A 207 -0.32 -27.97 6.64
N VAL A 208 0.69 -27.26 7.12
CA VAL A 208 0.55 -26.03 7.91
C VAL A 208 1.47 -24.95 7.34
N LYS A 209 1.25 -23.69 7.71
CA LYS A 209 2.11 -22.56 7.31
C LYS A 209 2.56 -21.83 8.57
N ILE A 210 3.72 -21.18 8.52
CA ILE A 210 4.14 -20.34 9.66
C ILE A 210 3.12 -19.22 9.94
N SER A 211 2.53 -18.66 8.88
CA SER A 211 1.50 -17.62 8.94
C SER A 211 0.15 -18.10 9.47
N THR A 212 -0.07 -19.41 9.65
CA THR A 212 -1.28 -19.96 10.28
C THR A 212 -1.07 -20.35 11.73
N ILE A 213 0.16 -20.25 12.24
CA ILE A 213 0.48 -20.55 13.64
C ILE A 213 1.11 -19.37 14.37
N TYR A 214 1.42 -18.24 13.71
CA TYR A 214 1.88 -17.02 14.36
C TYR A 214 1.45 -15.79 13.56
N SER A 215 0.73 -14.86 14.20
CA SER A 215 0.17 -13.67 13.55
C SER A 215 1.18 -12.52 13.43
N GLN A 216 2.21 -12.50 14.29
CA GLN A 216 3.13 -11.36 14.43
C GLN A 216 4.51 -11.59 13.77
N ILE A 217 4.59 -12.41 12.71
CA ILE A 217 5.85 -12.71 12.01
C ILE A 217 6.54 -11.41 11.57
N SER A 218 7.85 -11.32 11.80
CA SER A 218 8.67 -10.16 11.49
C SER A 218 9.98 -10.55 10.83
N SER A 219 10.24 -10.07 9.62
CA SER A 219 11.57 -10.19 9.02
C SER A 219 12.60 -9.37 9.80
N LEU A 220 12.25 -8.16 10.25
CA LEU A 220 13.13 -7.34 11.08
C LEU A 220 13.43 -7.99 12.45
N ALA A 221 12.42 -8.53 13.13
CA ALA A 221 12.56 -9.23 14.40
C ALA A 221 12.66 -10.75 14.20
N ARG A 222 13.61 -11.15 13.36
CA ARG A 222 13.75 -12.53 12.90
C ARG A 222 13.89 -13.52 14.05
N HIS A 223 14.81 -13.26 15.00
CA HIS A 223 15.09 -14.18 16.10
C HIS A 223 13.87 -14.41 17.01
N ALA A 224 13.19 -13.33 17.41
CA ALA A 224 11.97 -13.43 18.22
C ALA A 224 10.85 -14.20 17.49
N SER A 225 10.70 -13.97 16.17
CA SER A 225 9.75 -14.71 15.34
C SER A 225 10.10 -16.20 15.28
N LEU A 226 11.37 -16.53 15.08
CA LEU A 226 11.85 -17.91 15.05
C LEU A 226 11.64 -18.64 16.37
N ASP A 227 11.84 -17.98 17.51
CA ASP A 227 11.69 -18.61 18.83
C ASP A 227 10.24 -19.09 19.03
N VAL A 228 9.24 -18.22 18.79
CA VAL A 228 7.82 -18.56 18.88
C VAL A 228 7.42 -19.63 17.86
N LEU A 229 7.87 -19.49 16.61
CA LEU A 229 7.57 -20.46 15.56
C LEU A 229 8.14 -21.84 15.89
N CYS A 230 9.37 -21.90 16.40
CA CYS A 230 9.99 -23.17 16.76
C CYS A 230 9.26 -23.85 17.94
N GLU A 231 8.77 -23.09 18.92
CA GLU A 231 7.96 -23.63 20.01
C GLU A 231 6.64 -24.23 19.49
N ARG A 232 5.94 -23.53 18.61
CA ARG A 232 4.65 -24.01 18.07
C ARG A 232 4.82 -25.17 17.09
N LEU A 233 5.86 -25.15 16.25
CA LEU A 233 6.20 -26.26 15.36
C LEU A 233 6.62 -27.50 16.14
N GLU A 234 7.36 -27.36 17.24
CA GLU A 234 7.74 -28.48 18.10
C GLU A 234 6.51 -29.24 18.59
N LEU A 235 5.46 -28.53 19.01
CA LEU A 235 4.20 -29.15 19.45
C LEU A 235 3.58 -30.01 18.33
N LEU A 236 3.52 -29.48 17.10
CA LEU A 236 2.98 -30.20 15.95
C LEU A 236 3.82 -31.41 15.57
N TYR A 237 5.14 -31.28 15.54
CA TYR A 237 6.06 -32.37 15.19
C TYR A 237 6.05 -33.48 16.24
N ARG A 238 6.00 -33.14 17.53
CA ARG A 238 5.86 -34.14 18.60
C ARG A 238 4.52 -34.86 18.52
N ALA A 239 3.42 -34.14 18.26
CA ALA A 239 2.10 -34.74 18.10
C ALA A 239 2.08 -35.71 16.90
N ALA A 240 2.57 -35.28 15.74
CA ALA A 240 2.63 -36.11 14.53
C ALA A 240 3.49 -37.38 14.72
N ALA A 241 4.62 -37.26 15.41
CA ALA A 241 5.50 -38.40 15.71
C ALA A 241 4.91 -39.41 16.70
N LYS A 242 4.11 -38.93 17.66
CA LYS A 242 3.45 -39.77 18.68
C LYS A 242 2.28 -40.55 18.09
N GLU A 243 1.48 -39.90 17.25
CA GLU A 243 0.27 -40.48 16.67
C GLU A 243 0.61 -41.46 15.53
N ARG A 244 -0.22 -42.49 15.36
CA ARG A 244 -0.02 -43.55 14.37
C ARG A 244 -1.13 -43.57 13.33
N PHE A 245 -0.75 -43.84 12.08
CA PHE A 245 -1.66 -44.08 10.97
C PHE A 245 -1.38 -45.48 10.39
N THR A 246 -2.44 -46.24 10.13
CA THR A 246 -2.32 -47.53 9.45
C THR A 246 -2.57 -47.32 7.97
N ARG A 247 -1.61 -47.67 7.11
CA ARG A 247 -1.76 -47.58 5.65
C ARG A 247 -2.64 -48.73 5.10
N ALA A 248 -2.98 -48.66 3.81
CA ALA A 248 -3.75 -49.70 3.13
C ALA A 248 -3.00 -51.06 3.07
N ASP A 249 -1.67 -51.02 3.11
CA ASP A 249 -0.79 -52.20 3.16
C ASP A 249 -0.62 -52.80 4.58
N GLY A 250 -1.29 -52.23 5.59
CA GLY A 250 -1.24 -52.68 6.98
C GLY A 250 -0.06 -52.13 7.79
N ARG A 251 0.85 -51.35 7.20
CA ARG A 251 1.97 -50.74 7.94
C ARG A 251 1.47 -49.64 8.86
N SER A 252 1.95 -49.63 10.11
CA SER A 252 1.76 -48.52 11.04
C SER A 252 2.90 -47.51 10.88
N VAL A 253 2.57 -46.29 10.50
CA VAL A 253 3.51 -45.18 10.30
C VAL A 253 3.20 -44.04 11.27
N ALA A 254 4.19 -43.21 11.58
CA ALA A 254 3.92 -41.93 12.24
C ALA A 254 3.17 -41.01 11.28
N LYS A 255 2.38 -40.08 11.83
CA LYS A 255 1.76 -39.03 11.02
C LYS A 255 2.81 -38.02 10.56
N PHE A 256 2.47 -37.24 9.54
CA PHE A 256 3.42 -36.37 8.87
C PHE A 256 2.91 -34.93 8.77
N VAL A 257 3.79 -33.95 8.99
CA VAL A 257 3.47 -32.53 8.86
C VAL A 257 4.37 -31.91 7.79
N TYR A 258 3.75 -31.26 6.81
CA TYR A 258 4.41 -30.39 5.85
C TYR A 258 4.33 -28.94 6.31
N LEU A 259 5.42 -28.19 6.10
CA LEU A 259 5.46 -26.75 6.18
C LEU A 259 5.37 -26.16 4.76
N ASP A 260 4.21 -25.59 4.44
CA ASP A 260 3.93 -24.94 3.16
C ASP A 260 4.53 -23.51 3.13
N MET A 261 4.78 -22.99 1.93
CA MET A 261 5.34 -21.66 1.68
C MET A 261 4.43 -20.84 0.75
N GLU A 262 4.32 -19.54 0.99
CA GLU A 262 3.48 -18.63 0.20
C GLU A 262 4.26 -17.42 -0.33
N GLU A 263 4.69 -16.51 0.55
CA GLU A 263 5.31 -15.23 0.20
C GLU A 263 6.84 -15.27 0.31
N TYR A 264 7.53 -14.48 -0.51
CA TYR A 264 9.00 -14.42 -0.51
C TYR A 264 9.58 -14.00 0.84
N ARG A 265 8.94 -13.04 1.53
CA ARG A 265 9.38 -12.53 2.83
C ARG A 265 9.53 -13.61 3.91
N ASP A 266 8.79 -14.71 3.77
CA ASP A 266 8.75 -15.83 4.71
C ASP A 266 9.78 -16.92 4.37
N LEU A 267 10.46 -16.85 3.21
CA LEU A 267 11.30 -17.94 2.71
C LEU A 267 12.36 -18.36 3.72
N SER A 268 13.18 -17.39 4.12
CA SER A 268 14.29 -17.65 5.02
C SER A 268 13.81 -18.02 6.43
N ILE A 269 12.73 -17.42 6.93
CA ILE A 269 12.19 -17.71 8.28
C ILE A 269 11.66 -19.15 8.32
N THR A 270 10.92 -19.56 7.29
CA THR A 270 10.35 -20.91 7.19
C THR A 270 11.44 -21.97 7.17
N LEU A 271 12.49 -21.75 6.38
CA LEU A 271 13.65 -22.65 6.29
C LEU A 271 14.35 -22.82 7.63
N GLU A 272 14.69 -21.72 8.30
CA GLU A 272 15.40 -21.77 9.58
C GLU A 272 14.51 -22.33 10.71
N ALA A 273 13.23 -21.95 10.76
CA ALA A 273 12.27 -22.49 11.73
C ALA A 273 12.15 -24.02 11.60
N PHE A 274 12.10 -24.54 10.37
CA PHE A 274 12.05 -25.97 10.11
C PHE A 274 13.28 -26.71 10.66
N MET A 275 14.48 -26.25 10.28
CA MET A 275 15.74 -26.90 10.70
C MET A 275 15.98 -26.77 12.21
N ARG A 276 15.84 -25.56 12.76
CA ARG A 276 16.08 -25.28 14.19
C ARG A 276 15.10 -26.00 15.10
N THR A 277 13.84 -26.15 14.68
CA THR A 277 12.86 -26.95 15.45
C THR A 277 13.29 -28.41 15.49
N LEU A 278 13.60 -29.00 14.33
CA LEU A 278 13.94 -30.42 14.25
C LEU A 278 15.25 -30.77 14.97
N ASP A 279 16.16 -29.82 15.15
CA ASP A 279 17.39 -29.97 15.93
C ASP A 279 17.17 -29.84 17.46
N ARG A 280 15.95 -29.52 17.93
CA ARG A 280 15.65 -29.51 19.37
C ARG A 280 15.74 -30.94 19.95
N PRO A 281 16.20 -31.08 21.22
CA PRO A 281 16.34 -32.38 21.87
C PRO A 281 15.05 -33.20 21.85
N GLY A 282 15.15 -34.48 21.51
CA GLY A 282 14.01 -35.40 21.45
C GLY A 282 13.18 -35.32 20.17
N LEU A 283 13.63 -34.56 19.15
CA LEU A 283 13.05 -34.56 17.80
C LEU A 283 13.94 -35.26 16.76
N GLU A 284 15.05 -35.89 17.17
CA GLU A 284 16.03 -36.50 16.27
C GLU A 284 15.40 -37.56 15.37
N ARG A 285 14.46 -38.35 15.92
CA ARG A 285 13.73 -39.41 15.19
C ARG A 285 12.47 -38.92 14.47
N VAL A 286 12.17 -37.63 14.51
CA VAL A 286 11.00 -37.06 13.84
C VAL A 286 11.35 -36.69 12.40
N SER A 287 10.49 -37.13 11.49
CA SER A 287 10.50 -36.75 10.08
C SER A 287 9.36 -35.75 9.83
N ALA A 288 9.67 -34.70 9.08
CA ALA A 288 8.73 -33.67 8.65
C ALA A 288 9.11 -33.18 7.26
N GLY A 289 8.22 -32.43 6.62
CA GLY A 289 8.43 -31.93 5.26
C GLY A 289 8.37 -30.41 5.16
N ILE A 290 9.01 -29.87 4.12
CA ILE A 290 8.99 -28.46 3.77
C ILE A 290 8.78 -28.31 2.26
N ALA A 291 7.98 -27.34 1.84
CA ALA A 291 7.83 -26.99 0.42
C ALA A 291 8.97 -26.06 -0.03
N LEU A 292 9.39 -26.13 -1.29
CA LEU A 292 10.27 -25.14 -1.94
C LEU A 292 9.70 -24.75 -3.30
N GLN A 293 9.76 -23.45 -3.61
CA GLN A 293 9.11 -22.88 -4.78
C GLN A 293 10.15 -22.56 -5.88
N ALA A 294 10.16 -23.34 -6.96
CA ALA A 294 11.16 -23.25 -8.03
C ALA A 294 11.12 -21.95 -8.85
N TYR A 295 10.05 -21.16 -8.76
CA TYR A 295 9.97 -19.84 -9.37
C TYR A 295 10.91 -18.81 -8.73
N LEU A 296 11.46 -19.10 -7.55
CA LEU A 296 12.47 -18.28 -6.86
C LEU A 296 13.86 -18.78 -7.24
N PRO A 297 14.78 -17.92 -7.70
CA PRO A 297 16.15 -18.34 -7.99
C PRO A 297 16.87 -18.94 -6.79
N ASP A 298 16.68 -18.33 -5.62
CA ASP A 298 17.30 -18.66 -4.34
C ASP A 298 16.69 -19.90 -3.64
N SER A 299 15.66 -20.51 -4.23
CA SER A 299 15.15 -21.81 -3.78
C SER A 299 16.14 -22.97 -4.02
N TYR A 300 17.00 -22.85 -5.04
CA TYR A 300 18.03 -23.87 -5.31
C TYR A 300 19.14 -23.85 -4.25
N PRO A 301 19.77 -22.70 -3.91
CA PRO A 301 20.63 -22.59 -2.74
C PRO A 301 19.97 -23.06 -1.43
N ALA A 302 18.70 -22.72 -1.19
CA ALA A 302 17.96 -23.20 -0.01
C ALA A 302 17.85 -24.74 0.02
N GLN A 303 17.60 -25.37 -1.12
CA GLN A 303 17.62 -26.84 -1.23
C GLN A 303 19.01 -27.41 -0.89
N LEU A 304 20.09 -26.81 -1.38
CA LEU A 304 21.46 -27.26 -1.08
C LEU A 304 21.78 -27.14 0.42
N GLU A 305 21.27 -26.12 1.08
CA GLU A 305 21.36 -25.95 2.53
C GLU A 305 20.64 -27.08 3.28
N ILE A 306 19.38 -27.35 2.96
CA ILE A 306 18.61 -28.46 3.57
C ILE A 306 19.32 -29.79 3.32
N ASN A 307 19.80 -30.05 2.09
CA ASN A 307 20.52 -31.28 1.77
C ASN A 307 21.77 -31.47 2.65
N ARG A 308 22.55 -30.40 2.88
CA ARG A 308 23.72 -30.46 3.78
C ARG A 308 23.32 -30.70 5.23
N TRP A 309 22.35 -29.94 5.74
CA TRP A 309 21.85 -30.08 7.10
C TRP A 309 21.26 -31.48 7.36
N ALA A 310 20.39 -31.96 6.47
CA ALA A 310 19.74 -33.26 6.58
C ALA A 310 20.75 -34.43 6.54
N ARG A 311 21.78 -34.35 5.68
CA ARG A 311 22.85 -35.36 5.66
C ARG A 311 23.60 -35.41 6.99
N SER A 312 23.91 -34.26 7.57
CA SER A 312 24.50 -34.20 8.91
C SER A 312 23.56 -34.81 9.96
N ARG A 313 22.28 -34.43 9.96
CA ARG A 313 21.26 -34.96 10.87
C ARG A 313 21.18 -36.49 10.81
N VAL A 314 21.10 -37.07 9.61
CA VAL A 314 21.02 -38.53 9.41
C VAL A 314 22.33 -39.22 9.80
N ALA A 315 23.49 -38.63 9.50
CA ALA A 315 24.79 -39.15 9.93
C ALA A 315 24.91 -39.25 11.46
N HIS A 316 24.25 -38.36 12.21
CA HIS A 316 24.16 -38.39 13.67
C HIS A 316 22.98 -39.25 14.20
N GLY A 317 22.37 -40.08 13.35
CA GLY A 317 21.30 -41.00 13.72
C GLY A 317 19.90 -40.38 13.72
N GLY A 318 19.73 -39.16 13.20
CA GLY A 318 18.43 -38.54 13.00
C GLY A 318 17.63 -39.17 11.86
N ALA A 319 16.33 -38.86 11.80
CA ALA A 319 15.44 -39.25 10.72
C ALA A 319 15.60 -38.34 9.49
N PRO A 320 15.41 -38.87 8.27
CA PRO A 320 15.38 -38.06 7.06
C PRO A 320 14.19 -37.10 7.05
N VAL A 321 14.31 -36.04 6.26
CA VAL A 321 13.24 -35.06 6.02
C VAL A 321 12.71 -35.17 4.59
N THR A 322 11.63 -34.46 4.27
CA THR A 322 11.08 -34.42 2.91
C THR A 322 11.09 -33.01 2.35
N ILE A 323 11.57 -32.82 1.12
CA ILE A 323 11.38 -31.59 0.37
C ILE A 323 10.28 -31.81 -0.67
N ARG A 324 9.24 -30.98 -0.65
CA ARG A 324 8.25 -30.89 -1.73
C ARG A 324 8.66 -29.78 -2.69
N ILE A 325 9.01 -30.12 -3.92
CA ILE A 325 9.34 -29.14 -4.96
C ILE A 325 8.05 -28.78 -5.72
N VAL A 326 7.66 -27.51 -5.66
CA VAL A 326 6.55 -26.92 -6.42
C VAL A 326 7.08 -25.82 -7.34
N LYS A 327 6.31 -25.40 -8.35
CA LYS A 327 6.71 -24.25 -9.18
C LYS A 327 6.58 -22.94 -8.40
N GLY A 328 5.41 -22.67 -7.84
CA GLY A 328 5.12 -21.42 -7.13
C GLY A 328 3.65 -21.03 -7.35
N ALA A 329 3.08 -20.32 -6.39
CA ALA A 329 1.63 -20.13 -6.25
C ALA A 329 1.19 -18.66 -6.13
N ASN A 330 2.14 -17.73 -6.11
CA ASN A 330 1.91 -16.36 -5.66
C ASN A 330 2.49 -15.31 -6.63
N MET A 331 2.65 -15.64 -7.92
CA MET A 331 3.36 -14.80 -8.89
C MET A 331 2.75 -13.39 -9.00
N GLU A 332 1.44 -13.32 -9.14
CA GLU A 332 0.69 -12.08 -9.32
C GLU A 332 0.78 -11.19 -8.07
N ALA A 333 0.69 -11.78 -6.88
CA ALA A 333 0.85 -11.05 -5.63
C ALA A 333 2.29 -10.53 -5.43
N GLU A 334 3.30 -11.33 -5.78
CA GLU A 334 4.72 -10.91 -5.75
C GLU A 334 5.00 -9.78 -6.75
N GLN A 335 4.34 -9.78 -7.92
CA GLN A 335 4.41 -8.70 -8.90
C GLN A 335 3.79 -7.40 -8.37
N VAL A 336 2.61 -7.48 -7.74
CA VAL A 336 1.95 -6.32 -7.13
C VAL A 336 2.79 -5.77 -5.98
N GLU A 337 3.32 -6.63 -5.09
CA GLU A 337 4.19 -6.20 -4.00
C GLU A 337 5.44 -5.48 -4.53
N ALA A 338 6.12 -6.07 -5.52
CA ALA A 338 7.31 -5.49 -6.13
C ALA A 338 7.03 -4.15 -6.82
N SER A 339 5.92 -4.06 -7.55
CA SER A 339 5.42 -2.83 -8.19
C SER A 339 5.21 -1.71 -7.16
N ILE A 340 4.51 -2.01 -6.05
CA ILE A 340 4.22 -1.02 -5.01
C ILE A 340 5.49 -0.64 -4.25
N ALA A 341 6.32 -1.60 -3.86
CA ALA A 341 7.53 -1.36 -3.06
C ALA A 341 8.69 -0.74 -3.86
N GLY A 342 8.64 -0.77 -5.20
CA GLY A 342 9.75 -0.35 -6.05
C GLY A 342 10.93 -1.33 -6.00
N TRP A 343 10.66 -2.62 -5.75
CA TRP A 343 11.67 -3.67 -5.69
C TRP A 343 11.66 -4.50 -6.98
N PRO A 344 12.76 -5.20 -7.32
CA PRO A 344 12.71 -6.28 -8.28
C PRO A 344 11.72 -7.35 -7.80
N GLN A 345 10.90 -7.88 -8.71
CA GLN A 345 10.10 -9.06 -8.36
C GLN A 345 11.02 -10.21 -7.94
N ALA A 346 10.66 -10.90 -6.87
CA ALA A 346 11.48 -12.00 -6.34
C ALA A 346 11.49 -13.22 -7.27
N PRO A 347 10.35 -13.66 -7.85
CA PRO A 347 10.34 -14.76 -8.81
C PRO A 347 11.00 -14.41 -10.15
N TYR A 348 11.35 -15.44 -10.92
CA TYR A 348 11.72 -15.28 -12.34
C TYR A 348 10.62 -14.57 -13.13
N THR A 349 11.02 -13.76 -14.12
CA THR A 349 10.08 -13.04 -14.99
C THR A 349 9.53 -13.89 -16.12
N GLN A 350 10.25 -14.95 -16.50
CA GLN A 350 9.84 -15.86 -17.57
C GLN A 350 9.55 -17.24 -17.01
N LYS A 351 8.44 -17.84 -17.45
CA LYS A 351 8.05 -19.18 -16.99
C LYS A 351 9.10 -20.24 -17.32
N ILE A 352 9.75 -20.16 -18.48
CA ILE A 352 10.77 -21.13 -18.87
C ILE A 352 11.96 -21.18 -17.89
N GLN A 353 12.27 -20.06 -17.22
CA GLN A 353 13.29 -20.01 -16.16
C GLN A 353 12.83 -20.76 -14.90
N THR A 354 11.56 -20.58 -14.50
CA THR A 354 10.95 -21.39 -13.43
C THR A 354 10.96 -22.88 -13.78
N ASP A 355 10.64 -23.22 -15.02
CA ASP A 355 10.67 -24.60 -15.50
C ASP A 355 12.09 -25.17 -15.46
N ALA A 356 13.09 -24.42 -15.92
CA ALA A 356 14.50 -24.80 -15.86
C ALA A 356 14.97 -25.02 -14.41
N ASN A 357 14.64 -24.10 -13.50
CA ASN A 357 15.00 -24.24 -12.09
C ASN A 357 14.33 -25.47 -11.46
N TYR A 358 13.06 -25.74 -11.79
CA TYR A 358 12.34 -26.92 -11.31
C TYR A 358 13.09 -28.21 -11.70
N LYS A 359 13.61 -28.29 -12.93
CA LYS A 359 14.36 -29.45 -13.43
C LYS A 359 15.75 -29.55 -12.78
N ARG A 360 16.44 -28.42 -12.59
CA ARG A 360 17.70 -28.34 -11.82
C ARG A 360 17.53 -28.84 -10.38
N MET A 361 16.46 -28.42 -9.71
CA MET A 361 16.15 -28.83 -8.35
C MET A 361 15.80 -30.32 -8.25
N LEU A 362 15.02 -30.85 -9.21
CA LEU A 362 14.73 -32.28 -9.29
C LEU A 362 16.01 -33.12 -9.51
N ASP A 363 16.89 -32.64 -10.38
CA ASP A 363 18.17 -33.30 -10.64
C ASP A 363 19.01 -33.39 -9.37
N GLU A 364 19.14 -32.30 -8.62
CA GLU A 364 19.86 -32.29 -7.35
C GLU A 364 19.19 -33.17 -6.29
N ALA A 365 17.86 -33.11 -6.17
CA ALA A 365 17.10 -33.83 -5.15
C ALA A 365 17.26 -35.35 -5.28
N LEU A 366 17.26 -35.86 -6.52
CA LEU A 366 17.27 -37.28 -6.82
C LEU A 366 18.69 -37.88 -6.91
N LYS A 367 19.73 -37.17 -6.49
CA LYS A 367 21.08 -37.75 -6.37
C LYS A 367 21.11 -38.78 -5.22
N PRO A 368 21.69 -39.98 -5.40
CA PRO A 368 21.66 -41.05 -4.38
C PRO A 368 22.14 -40.61 -2.99
N GLU A 369 23.18 -39.77 -2.93
CA GLU A 369 23.75 -39.23 -1.70
C GLU A 369 22.81 -38.25 -0.97
N ASN A 370 21.91 -37.58 -1.69
CA ASN A 370 20.93 -36.67 -1.12
C ASN A 370 19.68 -37.42 -0.67
N VAL A 371 19.21 -38.36 -1.49
CA VAL A 371 17.99 -39.15 -1.24
C VAL A 371 18.03 -39.93 0.08
N ALA A 372 19.22 -40.37 0.51
CA ALA A 372 19.40 -41.05 1.80
C ALA A 372 19.00 -40.17 3.00
N ALA A 373 19.08 -38.85 2.86
CA ALA A 373 18.77 -37.88 3.91
C ALA A 373 17.52 -37.04 3.64
N VAL A 374 17.15 -36.86 2.37
CA VAL A 374 16.06 -36.01 1.92
C VAL A 374 15.18 -36.79 0.94
N GLN A 375 13.97 -37.14 1.37
CA GLN A 375 12.94 -37.67 0.49
C GLN A 375 12.36 -36.56 -0.40
N VAL A 376 11.88 -36.92 -1.58
CA VAL A 376 11.47 -35.93 -2.59
C VAL A 376 9.99 -36.07 -2.93
N GLY A 377 9.24 -35.00 -2.69
CA GLY A 377 7.88 -34.79 -3.16
C GLY A 377 7.87 -33.96 -4.44
N VAL A 378 7.39 -34.53 -5.55
CA VAL A 378 7.28 -33.82 -6.84
C VAL A 378 5.85 -33.28 -6.97
N GLY A 379 5.66 -32.02 -6.57
CA GLY A 379 4.39 -31.31 -6.66
C GLY A 379 4.16 -30.73 -8.04
N SER A 380 3.49 -31.46 -8.92
CA SER A 380 3.22 -31.02 -10.30
C SER A 380 2.03 -31.75 -10.92
N HIS A 381 1.34 -31.07 -11.83
CA HIS A 381 0.40 -31.68 -12.78
C HIS A 381 1.00 -31.84 -14.18
N ASN A 382 2.20 -31.30 -14.43
CA ASN A 382 2.86 -31.41 -15.72
C ASN A 382 3.42 -32.82 -15.91
N LEU A 383 2.81 -33.58 -16.83
CA LEU A 383 3.21 -34.96 -17.11
C LEU A 383 4.67 -35.08 -17.57
N PHE A 384 5.23 -34.06 -18.22
CA PHE A 384 6.66 -34.06 -18.60
C PHE A 384 7.56 -34.00 -17.37
N ASP A 385 7.24 -33.11 -16.41
CA ASP A 385 8.01 -32.96 -15.16
C ASP A 385 7.90 -34.23 -14.29
N LEU A 386 6.70 -34.81 -14.18
CA LEU A 386 6.46 -36.06 -13.44
C LEU A 386 7.20 -37.24 -14.09
N SER A 387 7.14 -37.35 -15.43
CA SER A 387 7.83 -38.39 -16.17
C SER A 387 9.35 -38.27 -16.04
N PHE A 388 9.88 -37.05 -16.08
CA PHE A 388 11.30 -36.78 -15.88
C PHE A 388 11.77 -37.24 -14.49
N ALA A 389 11.03 -36.89 -13.44
CA ALA A 389 11.37 -37.34 -12.09
C ALA A 389 11.35 -38.87 -11.95
N MET A 390 10.35 -39.55 -12.53
CA MET A 390 10.26 -41.01 -12.50
C MET A 390 11.39 -41.70 -13.27
N VAL A 391 11.73 -41.20 -14.47
CA VAL A 391 12.86 -41.72 -15.28
C VAL A 391 14.16 -41.51 -14.52
N LEU A 392 14.40 -40.30 -14.01
CA LEU A 392 15.63 -39.97 -13.31
C LEU A 392 15.80 -40.80 -12.03
N ALA A 393 14.73 -40.98 -11.26
CA ALA A 393 14.76 -41.80 -10.05
C ALA A 393 15.00 -43.29 -10.37
N ALA A 394 14.43 -43.80 -11.46
CA ALA A 394 14.66 -45.18 -11.90
C ALA A 394 16.12 -45.39 -12.35
N GLU A 395 16.68 -44.48 -13.16
CA GLU A 395 18.07 -44.57 -13.62
C GLU A 395 19.09 -44.48 -12.47
N ARG A 396 18.74 -43.78 -11.39
CA ARG A 396 19.58 -43.63 -10.20
C ARG A 396 19.30 -44.66 -9.10
N GLY A 397 18.34 -45.57 -9.30
CA GLY A 397 17.99 -46.61 -8.33
C GLY A 397 17.31 -46.08 -7.05
N VAL A 398 16.65 -44.93 -7.12
CA VAL A 398 16.04 -44.21 -5.98
C VAL A 398 14.52 -44.02 -6.12
N LEU A 399 13.86 -44.89 -6.89
CA LEU A 399 12.42 -44.78 -7.15
C LEU A 399 11.57 -44.92 -5.87
N ASP A 400 12.04 -45.67 -4.88
CA ASP A 400 11.32 -45.90 -3.61
C ASP A 400 11.20 -44.64 -2.75
N GLN A 401 12.09 -43.65 -2.97
CA GLN A 401 12.12 -42.39 -2.24
C GLN A 401 11.46 -41.24 -3.00
N LEU A 402 10.98 -41.49 -4.21
CA LEU A 402 10.20 -40.56 -5.01
C LEU A 402 8.72 -40.63 -4.61
N GLN A 403 8.16 -39.50 -4.20
CA GLN A 403 6.72 -39.32 -3.98
C GLN A 403 6.17 -38.36 -5.03
N LEU A 404 5.12 -38.77 -5.74
CA LEU A 404 4.40 -37.86 -6.63
C LEU A 404 3.30 -37.16 -5.86
N GLU A 405 3.17 -35.85 -6.07
CA GLU A 405 2.18 -35.03 -5.38
C GLU A 405 1.32 -34.24 -6.37
N MET A 406 0.00 -34.37 -6.25
CA MET A 406 -0.98 -33.71 -7.13
C MET A 406 -2.12 -33.09 -6.31
N LEU A 407 -2.85 -32.13 -6.88
CA LEU A 407 -4.06 -31.60 -6.27
C LEU A 407 -5.21 -32.62 -6.37
N GLU A 408 -5.95 -32.78 -5.27
CA GLU A 408 -7.19 -33.55 -5.25
C GLU A 408 -8.23 -32.92 -6.20
N GLY A 409 -8.95 -33.76 -6.93
CA GLY A 409 -10.11 -33.33 -7.73
C GLY A 409 -9.81 -32.67 -9.08
N MET A 410 -8.55 -32.33 -9.40
CA MET A 410 -8.19 -31.63 -10.66
C MET A 410 -8.00 -32.57 -11.87
N ALA A 411 -7.12 -33.57 -11.76
CA ALA A 411 -6.71 -34.40 -12.89
C ALA A 411 -6.76 -35.90 -12.56
N ASN A 412 -7.92 -36.36 -12.06
CA ASN A 412 -8.10 -37.71 -11.52
C ASN A 412 -7.74 -38.84 -12.51
N HIS A 413 -7.97 -38.65 -13.80
CA HIS A 413 -7.65 -39.60 -14.87
C HIS A 413 -6.14 -39.73 -15.11
N GLN A 414 -5.39 -38.63 -15.11
CA GLN A 414 -3.92 -38.63 -15.17
C GLN A 414 -3.33 -39.28 -13.91
N ARG A 415 -3.85 -38.95 -12.73
CA ARG A 415 -3.48 -39.62 -11.48
C ARG A 415 -3.68 -41.14 -11.57
N ARG A 416 -4.82 -41.62 -12.08
CA ARG A 416 -5.05 -43.07 -12.24
C ARG A 416 -4.02 -43.71 -13.16
N ALA A 417 -3.64 -43.06 -14.26
CA ALA A 417 -2.58 -43.55 -15.14
C ALA A 417 -1.21 -43.63 -14.43
N LEU A 418 -0.87 -42.62 -13.63
CA LEU A 418 0.36 -42.61 -12.81
C LEU A 418 0.34 -43.71 -11.74
N CYS A 419 -0.80 -43.95 -11.10
CA CYS A 419 -0.96 -45.01 -10.10
C CYS A 419 -0.79 -46.43 -10.67
N GLU A 420 -0.82 -46.62 -12.00
CA GLU A 420 -0.45 -47.89 -12.62
C GLU A 420 1.07 -48.12 -12.64
N LEU A 421 1.88 -47.06 -12.49
CA LEU A 421 3.35 -47.09 -12.54
C LEU A 421 4.03 -46.85 -11.18
N THR A 422 3.33 -46.23 -10.23
CA THR A 422 3.84 -45.99 -8.87
C THR A 422 2.73 -46.11 -7.83
N THR A 423 3.08 -46.58 -6.64
CA THR A 423 2.18 -46.66 -5.48
C THR A 423 2.35 -45.49 -4.50
N ASN A 424 3.35 -44.61 -4.72
CA ASN A 424 3.65 -43.50 -3.81
C ASN A 424 3.06 -42.16 -4.32
N MET A 425 1.74 -42.08 -4.29
CA MET A 425 0.96 -40.90 -4.69
C MET A 425 0.32 -40.22 -3.48
N LEU A 426 0.57 -38.92 -3.30
CA LEU A 426 -0.01 -38.09 -2.24
C LEU A 426 -0.86 -36.96 -2.87
N LEU A 427 -2.12 -36.85 -2.46
CA LEU A 427 -3.01 -35.80 -2.95
C LEU A 427 -3.17 -34.67 -1.94
N TYR A 428 -2.93 -33.44 -2.40
CA TYR A 428 -3.14 -32.23 -1.63
C TYR A 428 -4.64 -31.88 -1.64
N ALA A 429 -5.23 -31.86 -0.46
CA ALA A 429 -6.66 -31.69 -0.25
C ALA A 429 -6.93 -30.47 0.63
N PRO A 430 -7.25 -29.31 0.04
CA PRO A 430 -7.72 -28.16 0.82
C PRO A 430 -9.10 -28.50 1.40
N ALA A 431 -9.31 -28.20 2.68
CA ALA A 431 -10.56 -28.44 3.38
C ALA A 431 -11.00 -27.17 4.10
N THR A 432 -12.28 -26.80 3.98
CA THR A 432 -12.86 -25.65 4.69
C THR A 432 -14.20 -26.01 5.32
N ARG A 433 -14.54 -25.37 6.45
CA ARG A 433 -15.86 -25.52 7.06
C ARG A 433 -16.88 -24.69 6.32
N ARG A 434 -18.17 -25.05 6.41
CA ARG A 434 -19.28 -24.28 5.81
C ARG A 434 -19.27 -22.80 6.18
N GLU A 435 -18.96 -22.50 7.44
CA GLU A 435 -18.93 -21.15 7.98
C GLU A 435 -17.79 -20.29 7.42
N ASP A 436 -16.67 -20.91 7.03
CA ASP A 436 -15.46 -20.24 6.54
C ASP A 436 -15.28 -20.38 5.01
N PHE A 437 -16.33 -20.79 4.29
CA PHE A 437 -16.24 -21.03 2.84
C PHE A 437 -15.84 -19.77 2.06
N ILE A 438 -16.29 -18.59 2.50
CA ILE A 438 -15.91 -17.30 1.89
C ILE A 438 -14.39 -17.07 1.97
N ASN A 439 -13.74 -17.54 3.05
CA ASN A 439 -12.30 -17.40 3.25
C ASN A 439 -11.48 -18.31 2.33
N ALA A 440 -12.11 -19.36 1.80
CA ALA A 440 -11.48 -20.25 0.83
C ALA A 440 -11.47 -19.68 -0.60
N ILE A 441 -12.15 -18.56 -0.85
CA ILE A 441 -12.22 -17.93 -2.18
C ILE A 441 -10.85 -17.39 -2.60
N GLY A 442 -10.09 -16.75 -1.70
CA GLY A 442 -8.72 -16.31 -2.01
C GLY A 442 -7.78 -17.47 -2.37
N TYR A 443 -8.03 -18.68 -1.85
CA TYR A 443 -7.35 -19.89 -2.31
C TYR A 443 -7.82 -20.30 -3.72
N LEU A 444 -9.13 -20.30 -3.99
CA LEU A 444 -9.67 -20.61 -5.32
C LEU A 444 -9.14 -19.67 -6.41
N ILE A 445 -9.12 -18.35 -6.15
CA ILE A 445 -8.63 -17.34 -7.09
C ILE A 445 -7.17 -17.62 -7.44
N ARG A 446 -6.30 -17.78 -6.44
CA ARG A 446 -4.89 -18.11 -6.68
C ARG A 446 -4.73 -19.41 -7.46
N ARG A 447 -5.53 -20.44 -7.17
CA ARG A 447 -5.49 -21.71 -7.91
C ARG A 447 -6.00 -21.61 -9.34
N LEU A 448 -6.95 -20.71 -9.61
CA LEU A 448 -7.35 -20.39 -10.98
C LEU A 448 -6.21 -19.65 -11.71
N ASP A 449 -5.57 -18.68 -11.07
CA ASP A 449 -4.47 -17.89 -11.65
C ASP A 449 -3.23 -18.74 -11.97
N GLU A 450 -2.77 -19.53 -10.99
CA GLU A 450 -1.65 -20.47 -11.10
C GLU A 450 -1.72 -21.37 -12.33
N ASN A 451 -2.93 -21.67 -12.82
CA ASN A 451 -3.19 -22.71 -13.80
C ASN A 451 -3.77 -22.20 -15.13
N THR A 452 -4.05 -20.90 -15.26
CA THR A 452 -4.73 -20.30 -16.44
C THR A 452 -3.82 -19.52 -17.40
N GLY A 453 -2.58 -19.22 -17.01
CA GLY A 453 -1.60 -18.58 -17.90
C GLY A 453 -1.42 -19.35 -19.24
N PRO A 454 -1.20 -18.67 -20.37
CA PRO A 454 -1.14 -19.29 -21.71
C PRO A 454 -0.06 -20.38 -21.82
N GLU A 455 1.00 -20.26 -21.04
CA GLU A 455 2.13 -21.20 -21.02
C GLU A 455 1.97 -22.30 -19.94
N ASN A 456 0.89 -22.31 -19.17
CA ASN A 456 0.66 -23.27 -18.09
C ASN A 456 0.10 -24.61 -18.60
N PHE A 457 0.66 -25.72 -18.09
CA PHE A 457 0.25 -27.07 -18.49
C PHE A 457 -1.22 -27.35 -18.17
N LEU A 458 -1.72 -26.91 -17.01
CA LEU A 458 -3.09 -27.19 -16.59
C LEU A 458 -4.16 -26.50 -17.44
N ARG A 459 -3.86 -25.34 -18.04
CA ARG A 459 -4.72 -24.71 -19.06
C ARG A 459 -5.01 -25.68 -20.20
N HIS A 460 -3.97 -26.35 -20.68
CA HIS A 460 -4.04 -27.26 -21.82
C HIS A 460 -4.40 -28.70 -21.43
N ALA A 461 -4.16 -29.10 -20.18
CA ALA A 461 -4.28 -30.49 -19.71
C ALA A 461 -5.66 -31.13 -19.96
N PHE A 462 -6.71 -30.32 -20.08
CA PHE A 462 -8.08 -30.76 -20.33
C PHE A 462 -8.39 -31.02 -21.82
N LYS A 463 -7.59 -30.47 -22.74
CA LYS A 463 -7.68 -30.66 -24.20
C LYS A 463 -6.42 -31.32 -24.80
N LEU A 464 -5.43 -31.61 -23.97
CA LEU A 464 -4.11 -32.02 -24.40
C LEU A 464 -4.18 -33.35 -25.15
N GLU A 465 -4.04 -33.31 -26.47
CA GLU A 465 -3.91 -34.50 -27.30
C GLU A 465 -2.46 -34.65 -27.73
N VAL A 466 -1.96 -35.87 -27.66
CA VAL A 466 -0.63 -36.19 -28.18
C VAL A 466 -0.55 -35.79 -29.65
N ASP A 467 0.57 -35.16 -30.03
CA ASP A 467 0.82 -34.56 -31.36
C ASP A 467 -0.03 -33.34 -31.74
N SER A 468 -0.86 -32.79 -30.83
CA SER A 468 -1.48 -31.48 -31.06
C SER A 468 -0.43 -30.36 -31.03
N ASP A 469 -0.77 -29.18 -31.55
CA ASP A 469 0.13 -28.03 -31.53
C ASP A 469 0.45 -27.59 -30.09
N GLU A 470 -0.52 -27.69 -29.18
CA GLU A 470 -0.32 -27.44 -27.74
C GLU A 470 0.63 -28.48 -27.11
N TRP A 471 0.50 -29.76 -27.46
CA TRP A 471 1.45 -30.79 -27.02
C TRP A 471 2.87 -30.51 -27.49
N ARG A 472 3.04 -30.21 -28.79
CA ARG A 472 4.36 -29.88 -29.36
C ARG A 472 4.96 -28.64 -28.71
N ALA A 473 4.15 -27.62 -28.41
CA ALA A 473 4.61 -26.43 -27.71
C ALA A 473 5.09 -26.74 -26.28
N LEU A 474 4.34 -27.56 -25.52
CA LEU A 474 4.72 -27.99 -24.18
C LEU A 474 5.97 -28.89 -24.19
N GLU A 475 6.07 -29.81 -25.15
CA GLU A 475 7.24 -30.67 -25.36
C GLU A 475 8.48 -29.82 -25.69
N THR A 476 8.36 -28.88 -26.62
CA THR A 476 9.43 -27.94 -26.98
C THR A 476 9.87 -27.12 -25.77
N GLY A 477 8.92 -26.56 -25.02
CA GLY A 477 9.20 -25.82 -23.79
C GLY A 477 9.89 -26.66 -22.72
N PHE A 478 9.48 -27.93 -22.57
CA PHE A 478 10.12 -28.88 -21.65
C PHE A 478 11.57 -29.17 -22.04
N VAL A 479 11.84 -29.46 -23.31
CA VAL A 479 13.21 -29.71 -23.81
C VAL A 479 14.07 -28.46 -23.67
N LYS A 480 13.57 -27.31 -24.12
CA LYS A 480 14.29 -26.03 -24.09
C LYS A 480 14.63 -25.57 -22.67
N ALA A 481 13.82 -25.94 -21.67
CA ALA A 481 14.13 -25.62 -20.28
C ALA A 481 15.44 -26.26 -19.79
N PHE A 482 15.88 -27.40 -20.35
CA PHE A 482 17.17 -28.00 -20.01
C PHE A 482 18.36 -27.20 -20.56
N GLU A 483 18.20 -26.57 -21.73
CA GLU A 483 19.24 -25.74 -22.35
C GLU A 483 19.57 -24.50 -21.51
N LEU A 484 18.62 -24.04 -20.67
CA LEU A 484 18.80 -22.86 -19.83
C LEU A 484 19.41 -23.16 -18.47
N ILE A 485 19.53 -24.43 -18.04
CA ILE A 485 19.91 -24.78 -16.66
C ILE A 485 21.31 -24.25 -16.31
N GLU A 486 22.27 -24.35 -17.23
CA GLU A 486 23.66 -23.95 -16.99
C GLU A 486 23.80 -22.44 -16.78
N ASP A 487 23.04 -21.63 -17.53
CA ASP A 487 23.08 -20.16 -17.46
C ASP A 487 22.03 -19.57 -16.48
N LEU A 488 21.30 -20.40 -15.75
CA LEU A 488 20.20 -19.96 -14.90
C LEU A 488 20.72 -19.34 -13.60
N PRO A 489 20.42 -18.05 -13.32
CA PRO A 489 20.86 -17.43 -12.07
C PRO A 489 20.19 -18.13 -10.87
N ASP A 490 20.95 -18.33 -9.81
CA ASP A 490 20.54 -18.94 -8.54
C ASP A 490 20.60 -17.96 -7.36
N THR A 491 21.05 -16.72 -7.59
CA THR A 491 21.06 -15.66 -6.58
C THR A 491 19.70 -14.95 -6.50
N PRO A 492 19.30 -14.45 -5.32
CA PRO A 492 18.11 -13.62 -5.17
C PRO A 492 18.06 -12.48 -6.19
N ARG A 493 16.87 -12.19 -6.74
CA ARG A 493 16.65 -11.01 -7.61
C ARG A 493 16.69 -9.72 -6.81
N ARG A 494 16.21 -9.74 -5.57
CA ARG A 494 16.31 -8.63 -4.62
C ARG A 494 17.73 -8.62 -4.03
N LYS A 495 18.49 -7.54 -4.28
CA LYS A 495 19.94 -7.43 -3.97
C LYS A 495 20.30 -6.22 -3.10
N GLN A 496 19.32 -5.62 -2.44
CA GLN A 496 19.56 -4.44 -1.60
C GLN A 496 20.45 -4.81 -0.41
N ASP A 497 21.50 -4.03 -0.18
CA ASP A 497 22.39 -4.15 0.98
C ASP A 497 22.68 -2.75 1.54
N ARG A 498 22.03 -2.41 2.66
CA ARG A 498 22.18 -1.11 3.33
C ARG A 498 23.51 -0.93 4.07
N ARG A 499 24.38 -1.96 4.12
CA ARG A 499 25.75 -1.85 4.66
C ARG A 499 26.73 -1.27 3.64
N LEU A 500 26.38 -1.35 2.35
CA LEU A 500 27.18 -0.77 1.29
C LEU A 500 26.86 0.72 1.14
N GLN A 501 27.85 1.49 0.68
CA GLN A 501 27.62 2.88 0.30
C GLN A 501 26.60 2.92 -0.84
N PRO A 502 25.59 3.81 -0.78
CA PRO A 502 24.63 3.93 -1.86
C PRO A 502 25.37 4.34 -3.14
N SER A 503 25.07 3.66 -4.26
CA SER A 503 25.53 4.13 -5.57
C SER A 503 25.00 5.55 -5.77
N PRO A 504 25.83 6.51 -6.23
CA PRO A 504 25.36 7.87 -6.49
C PRO A 504 24.21 7.81 -7.49
N ALA A 505 22.99 8.14 -7.05
CA ALA A 505 21.86 8.33 -7.95
C ALA A 505 22.02 9.62 -8.78
N GLY A 506 23.09 10.39 -8.54
CA GLY A 506 23.38 11.70 -9.15
C GLY A 506 23.43 11.72 -10.68
N GLU A 507 23.61 10.58 -11.36
CA GLU A 507 23.47 10.53 -12.82
C GLU A 507 21.98 10.55 -13.27
N ARG A 508 21.02 10.08 -12.45
CA ARG A 508 19.58 10.03 -12.80
C ARG A 508 18.92 11.42 -12.81
N LEU A 509 19.24 12.28 -11.84
CA LEU A 509 18.67 13.64 -11.75
C LEU A 509 19.07 14.56 -12.92
N ILE A 510 20.20 14.27 -13.56
CA ILE A 510 20.71 15.06 -14.68
C ILE A 510 20.39 14.38 -16.03
N ALA A 511 20.27 13.05 -16.07
CA ALA A 511 20.10 12.29 -17.32
C ALA A 511 18.66 11.84 -17.65
N THR A 512 17.74 11.75 -16.69
CA THR A 512 16.38 11.25 -16.95
C THR A 512 15.30 12.26 -16.58
N THR A 513 14.29 12.40 -17.45
CA THR A 513 13.13 13.30 -17.24
C THR A 513 12.06 12.71 -16.31
N GLU A 514 12.21 11.47 -15.85
CA GLU A 514 11.20 10.74 -15.07
C GLU A 514 11.63 10.58 -13.60
N PHE A 515 10.79 11.04 -12.67
CA PHE A 515 10.99 10.86 -11.23
C PHE A 515 10.62 9.44 -10.80
N VAL A 516 11.41 8.85 -9.91
CA VAL A 516 11.20 7.50 -9.39
C VAL A 516 11.36 7.53 -7.88
N ASN A 517 10.35 7.08 -7.14
CA ASN A 517 10.40 7.02 -5.69
C ASN A 517 11.56 6.13 -5.20
N GLU A 518 12.20 6.55 -4.11
CA GLU A 518 13.20 5.78 -3.39
C GLU A 518 12.56 4.52 -2.77
N PRO A 519 13.10 3.31 -3.04
CA PRO A 519 12.58 2.09 -2.43
C PRO A 519 12.96 1.99 -0.94
N ASP A 520 12.00 1.54 -0.14
CA ASP A 520 12.20 1.21 1.27
C ASP A 520 13.18 0.05 1.46
N THR A 521 13.62 -0.14 2.70
CA THR A 521 14.51 -1.23 3.07
C THR A 521 13.77 -2.56 3.11
N ASP A 522 14.21 -3.52 2.30
CA ASP A 522 13.68 -4.89 2.31
C ASP A 522 14.35 -5.71 3.43
N PHE A 523 13.68 -5.80 4.59
CA PHE A 523 14.16 -6.58 5.73
C PHE A 523 14.05 -8.11 5.53
N ALA A 524 13.49 -8.61 4.42
CA ALA A 524 13.60 -10.02 4.05
C ALA A 524 15.03 -10.42 3.68
N LEU A 525 15.88 -9.44 3.32
CA LEU A 525 17.30 -9.64 3.04
C LEU A 525 18.15 -9.61 4.32
N GLU A 526 19.05 -10.58 4.47
CA GLU A 526 19.89 -10.74 5.66
C GLU A 526 20.79 -9.52 5.92
N ALA A 527 21.41 -8.99 4.86
CA ALA A 527 22.31 -7.85 4.96
C ALA A 527 21.66 -6.62 5.63
N ASN A 528 20.37 -6.40 5.34
CA ASN A 528 19.60 -5.29 5.88
C ASN A 528 19.20 -5.52 7.35
N ARG A 529 18.99 -6.77 7.76
CA ARG A 529 18.75 -7.09 9.19
C ARG A 529 20.00 -6.89 10.03
N LEU A 530 21.14 -7.39 9.56
CA LEU A 530 22.44 -7.16 10.21
C LEU A 530 22.75 -5.66 10.34
N TRP A 531 22.48 -4.89 9.28
CA TRP A 531 22.59 -3.44 9.32
C TRP A 531 21.69 -2.79 10.37
N ALA A 532 20.44 -3.24 10.52
CA ALA A 532 19.52 -2.73 11.53
C ALA A 532 19.99 -3.07 12.96
N ASP A 533 20.50 -4.28 13.19
CA ASP A 533 21.05 -4.68 14.49
C ASP A 533 22.30 -3.86 14.85
N GLU A 534 23.21 -3.69 13.90
CA GLU A 534 24.38 -2.82 14.04
C GLU A 534 24.00 -1.37 14.29
N LEU A 535 22.93 -0.88 13.64
CA LEU A 535 22.39 0.45 13.85
C LEU A 535 21.93 0.63 15.31
N VAL A 536 21.06 -0.26 15.80
CA VAL A 536 20.55 -0.21 17.18
C VAL A 536 21.69 -0.29 18.18
N GLY A 537 22.64 -1.20 17.97
CA GLY A 537 23.83 -1.35 18.82
C GLY A 537 24.67 -0.07 18.89
N ARG A 538 24.99 0.53 17.74
CA ARG A 538 25.77 1.78 17.66
C ARG A 538 25.07 2.93 18.37
N TRP A 539 23.79 3.17 18.08
CA TRP A 539 23.07 4.31 18.69
C TRP A 539 22.86 4.15 20.19
N ARG A 540 22.76 2.91 20.69
CA ARG A 540 22.62 2.66 22.13
C ARG A 540 23.83 3.18 22.91
N THR A 541 25.03 3.14 22.31
CA THR A 541 26.27 3.66 22.92
C THR A 541 26.34 5.19 22.96
N ARG A 542 25.69 5.89 22.01
CA ARG A 542 25.71 7.36 21.89
C ARG A 542 24.76 8.10 22.86
N CYS A 543 24.31 7.42 23.90
CA CYS A 543 23.35 7.95 24.88
C CYS A 543 24.05 8.25 26.23
N GLY A 544 23.36 8.94 27.13
CA GLY A 544 23.83 9.25 28.48
C GLY A 544 25.01 10.21 28.48
N GLU A 545 26.18 9.73 28.92
CA GLU A 545 27.42 10.51 28.95
C GLU A 545 27.94 10.83 27.55
N GLN A 546 27.67 9.96 26.56
CA GLN A 546 28.07 10.13 25.17
C GLN A 546 27.01 10.85 24.31
N ALA A 547 25.98 11.42 24.93
CA ALA A 547 24.93 12.16 24.24
C ALA A 547 25.51 13.31 23.39
N ILE A 548 24.97 13.49 22.19
CA ILE A 548 25.51 14.39 21.18
C ILE A 548 25.30 15.86 21.59
N GLU A 549 26.36 16.67 21.51
CA GLU A 549 26.26 18.13 21.69
C GLU A 549 25.81 18.79 20.37
N ILE A 550 24.66 19.46 20.41
CA ILE A 550 24.00 20.04 19.24
C ILE A 550 24.15 21.57 19.29
N PRO A 551 24.89 22.19 18.35
CA PRO A 551 25.06 23.64 18.28
C PRO A 551 23.80 24.33 17.72
N LEU A 552 23.70 25.64 17.96
CA LEU A 552 22.91 26.51 17.08
C LEU A 552 23.69 26.74 15.79
N VAL A 553 23.01 26.90 14.66
CA VAL A 553 23.65 27.32 13.41
C VAL A 553 22.99 28.58 12.90
N VAL A 554 23.66 29.72 13.10
CA VAL A 554 23.13 31.05 12.83
C VAL A 554 24.15 31.87 12.08
N ALA A 555 23.74 32.45 10.95
CA ALA A 555 24.59 33.26 10.10
C ALA A 555 25.93 32.59 9.73
N GLY A 556 25.89 31.29 9.40
CA GLY A 556 27.08 30.51 9.03
C GLY A 556 27.86 29.91 10.21
N GLU A 557 27.63 30.38 11.43
CA GLU A 557 28.39 30.00 12.62
C GLU A 557 27.73 28.87 13.43
N GLU A 558 28.53 27.92 13.91
CA GLU A 558 28.11 26.93 14.91
C GLU A 558 28.39 27.45 16.34
N ILE A 559 27.34 27.60 17.15
CA ILE A 559 27.43 28.25 18.47
C ILE A 559 27.18 27.20 19.56
N LEU A 560 28.22 26.95 20.37
CA LEU A 560 28.17 26.08 21.55
C LEU A 560 28.34 26.85 22.88
N ALA A 561 29.01 28.01 22.87
CA ALA A 561 29.30 28.77 24.07
C ALA A 561 28.13 29.71 24.43
N GLU A 562 28.01 30.06 25.72
CA GLU A 562 27.16 31.16 26.21
C GLU A 562 25.68 31.09 25.80
N ARG A 563 25.12 29.86 25.71
CA ARG A 563 23.70 29.63 25.44
C ARG A 563 23.09 28.62 26.41
N PRO A 564 21.78 28.74 26.74
CA PRO A 564 21.10 27.76 27.57
C PRO A 564 21.15 26.36 26.94
N ILE A 565 21.46 25.34 27.74
CA ILE A 565 21.51 23.94 27.31
C ILE A 565 20.19 23.27 27.67
N LYS A 566 19.62 22.52 26.72
CA LYS A 566 18.43 21.67 26.90
C LYS A 566 18.77 20.24 26.48
N SER A 567 18.12 19.28 27.13
CA SER A 567 18.34 17.86 26.86
C SER A 567 17.26 17.30 25.92
N CYS A 568 17.70 16.51 24.96
CA CYS A 568 16.90 15.54 24.22
C CYS A 568 16.82 14.26 25.06
N THR A 569 15.63 13.71 25.26
CA THR A 569 15.40 12.58 26.18
C THR A 569 14.69 11.44 25.49
N ASP A 570 15.14 10.21 25.76
CA ASP A 570 14.59 9.00 25.15
C ASP A 570 13.22 8.62 25.74
N PRO A 571 12.13 8.62 24.93
CA PRO A 571 10.80 8.24 25.42
C PRO A 571 10.68 6.75 25.77
N SER A 572 11.53 5.89 25.21
CA SER A 572 11.54 4.45 25.52
C SER A 572 12.29 4.15 26.82
N ARG A 573 13.23 5.02 27.21
CA ARG A 573 14.07 4.87 28.41
C ARG A 573 14.06 6.18 29.21
N PRO A 574 13.01 6.43 30.01
CA PRO A 574 12.86 7.67 30.78
C PRO A 574 14.11 8.02 31.59
N GLY A 575 14.54 9.28 31.48
CA GLY A 575 15.75 9.79 32.16
C GLY A 575 17.06 9.62 31.37
N VAL A 576 17.07 8.85 30.27
CA VAL A 576 18.25 8.77 29.39
C VAL A 576 18.30 9.97 28.45
N VAL A 577 19.40 10.72 28.52
CA VAL A 577 19.68 11.84 27.60
C VAL A 577 20.32 11.31 26.32
N VAL A 578 19.84 11.74 25.16
CA VAL A 578 20.37 11.30 23.84
C VAL A 578 21.07 12.42 23.07
N GLY A 579 20.80 13.67 23.45
CA GLY A 579 21.48 14.86 22.92
C GLY A 579 21.32 16.06 23.85
N ARG A 580 22.17 17.07 23.66
CA ARG A 580 22.11 18.35 24.39
C ARG A 580 22.21 19.49 23.41
N TYR A 581 21.13 20.23 23.23
CA TYR A 581 21.10 21.34 22.27
C TYR A 581 21.22 22.70 22.95
N ARG A 582 21.85 23.63 22.24
CA ARG A 582 21.84 25.06 22.59
C ARG A 582 20.54 25.68 22.15
N GLN A 583 19.85 26.37 23.06
CA GLN A 583 18.60 27.07 22.77
C GLN A 583 18.89 28.51 22.31
N ALA A 584 18.31 28.93 21.19
CA ALA A 584 18.50 30.26 20.64
C ALA A 584 17.87 31.34 21.52
N SER A 585 18.61 32.44 21.69
CA SER A 585 18.13 33.70 22.28
C SER A 585 17.33 34.51 21.25
N LEU A 586 16.67 35.59 21.70
CA LEU A 586 15.98 36.50 20.79
C LEU A 586 16.95 37.22 19.83
N GLU A 587 18.17 37.53 20.31
CA GLU A 587 19.21 38.13 19.48
C GLU A 587 19.67 37.17 18.38
N ASP A 588 19.81 35.87 18.68
CA ASP A 588 20.14 34.87 17.66
C ASP A 588 19.06 34.77 16.59
N VAL A 589 17.78 34.84 16.98
CA VAL A 589 16.64 34.82 16.05
C VAL A 589 16.68 36.04 15.14
N ASP A 590 16.86 37.24 15.69
CA ASP A 590 16.94 38.47 14.91
C ASP A 590 18.16 38.47 13.97
N ARG A 591 19.29 37.95 14.43
CA ARG A 591 20.51 37.77 13.62
C ARG A 591 20.31 36.79 12.48
N ALA A 592 19.59 35.70 12.72
CA ALA A 592 19.30 34.70 11.69
C ALA A 592 18.37 35.24 10.61
N ILE A 593 17.33 35.97 11.00
CA ILE A 593 16.40 36.65 10.09
C ILE A 593 17.16 37.66 9.24
N ALA A 594 17.99 38.51 9.85
CA ALA A 594 18.81 39.48 9.13
C ALA A 594 19.74 38.80 8.11
N CYS A 595 20.40 37.70 8.49
CA CYS A 595 21.25 36.93 7.58
C CYS A 595 20.46 36.36 6.39
N ALA A 596 19.33 35.70 6.65
CA ALA A 596 18.50 35.10 5.61
C ALA A 596 17.95 36.17 4.65
N LYS A 597 17.56 37.33 5.17
CA LYS A 597 17.08 38.48 4.39
C LYS A 597 18.18 39.06 3.52
N ASN A 598 19.40 39.19 4.02
CA ASN A 598 20.53 39.75 3.27
C ASN A 598 21.09 38.79 2.22
N ASP A 599 20.92 37.47 2.41
CA ASP A 599 21.40 36.42 1.50
C ASP A 599 22.87 36.60 1.07
N PRO A 600 23.81 36.60 2.04
CA PRO A 600 25.23 36.83 1.74
C PRO A 600 25.83 35.79 0.78
N THR A 601 25.19 34.62 0.65
CA THR A 601 25.63 33.53 -0.22
C THR A 601 25.09 33.61 -1.65
N GLY A 602 24.14 34.52 -1.91
CA GLY A 602 23.46 34.63 -3.19
C GLY A 602 22.66 33.37 -3.57
N TRP A 603 22.07 32.68 -2.58
CA TRP A 603 21.30 31.47 -2.84
C TRP A 603 20.10 31.74 -3.76
N ARG A 604 19.45 32.89 -3.58
CA ARG A 604 18.31 33.30 -4.42
C ARG A 604 18.71 33.45 -5.89
N ASP A 605 19.92 33.93 -6.15
CA ASP A 605 20.44 34.24 -7.49
C ASP A 605 21.07 33.03 -8.21
N LEU A 606 21.17 31.86 -7.56
CA LEU A 606 21.65 30.65 -8.22
C LEU A 606 20.73 30.22 -9.38
N ASP A 607 21.33 29.81 -10.50
CA ASP A 607 20.59 29.17 -11.57
C ASP A 607 20.04 27.79 -11.16
N ASP A 608 19.04 27.30 -11.89
CA ASP A 608 18.36 26.04 -11.59
C ASP A 608 19.26 24.82 -11.69
N ALA A 609 20.21 24.84 -12.63
CA ALA A 609 21.13 23.73 -12.83
C ALA A 609 22.05 23.53 -11.62
N ARG A 610 22.62 24.62 -11.11
CA ARG A 610 23.48 24.60 -9.91
C ARG A 610 22.69 24.23 -8.66
N ARG A 611 21.50 24.83 -8.49
CA ARG A 611 20.61 24.55 -7.37
C ARG A 611 20.16 23.09 -7.37
N GLY A 612 19.72 22.58 -8.52
CA GLY A 612 19.35 21.18 -8.72
C GLY A 612 20.51 20.22 -8.45
N ALA A 613 21.73 20.55 -8.90
CA ALA A 613 22.92 19.74 -8.62
C ALA A 613 23.28 19.69 -7.12
N ILE A 614 23.05 20.77 -6.37
CA ILE A 614 23.21 20.78 -4.90
C ILE A 614 22.16 19.86 -4.26
N LEU A 615 20.88 20.02 -4.60
CA LEU A 615 19.80 19.19 -4.06
C LEU A 615 19.98 17.70 -4.41
N ALA A 616 20.50 17.40 -5.59
CA ALA A 616 20.88 16.03 -5.97
C ALA A 616 21.93 15.43 -5.05
N ARG A 617 22.93 16.21 -4.64
CA ARG A 617 23.91 15.77 -3.63
C ARG A 617 23.28 15.61 -2.26
N VAL A 618 22.36 16.50 -1.87
CA VAL A 618 21.59 16.35 -0.62
C VAL A 618 20.81 15.03 -0.61
N ALA A 619 20.13 14.66 -1.69
CA ALA A 619 19.42 13.38 -1.78
C ALA A 619 20.38 12.17 -1.59
N ASN A 620 21.58 12.23 -2.15
CA ASN A 620 22.61 11.19 -1.93
C ASN A 620 23.13 11.18 -0.48
N GLU A 621 23.30 12.34 0.16
CA GLU A 621 23.65 12.43 1.58
C GLU A 621 22.57 11.84 2.48
N LEU A 622 21.29 12.06 2.16
CA LEU A 622 20.17 11.44 2.88
C LEU A 622 20.17 9.91 2.73
N ARG A 623 20.42 9.39 1.52
CA ARG A 623 20.58 7.94 1.28
C ARG A 623 21.70 7.35 2.14
N ALA A 624 22.86 8.01 2.17
CA ALA A 624 24.01 7.57 2.95
C ALA A 624 23.75 7.68 4.47
N ALA A 625 22.99 8.70 4.89
CA ALA A 625 22.64 8.94 6.28
C ALA A 625 21.38 8.20 6.75
N ARG A 626 20.76 7.33 5.94
CA ARG A 626 19.52 6.62 6.29
C ARG A 626 19.54 6.01 7.68
N GLY A 627 20.61 5.28 8.01
CA GLY A 627 20.78 4.69 9.34
C GLY A 627 20.91 5.75 10.43
N GLU A 628 21.69 6.80 10.21
CA GLU A 628 21.89 7.87 11.20
C GLU A 628 20.57 8.62 11.50
N LEU A 629 19.76 8.91 10.48
CA LEU A 629 18.45 9.54 10.64
C LEU A 629 17.46 8.63 11.40
N MET A 630 17.40 7.34 11.04
CA MET A 630 16.56 6.35 11.73
C MET A 630 16.99 6.18 13.20
N GLY A 631 18.29 6.09 13.47
CA GLY A 631 18.81 5.97 14.83
C GLY A 631 18.54 7.21 15.69
N ALA A 632 18.65 8.41 15.12
CA ALA A 632 18.27 9.65 15.78
C ALA A 632 16.76 9.68 16.10
N ALA A 633 15.90 9.27 15.16
CA ALA A 633 14.45 9.23 15.35
C ALA A 633 14.02 8.18 16.39
N LEU A 634 14.71 7.04 16.44
CA LEU A 634 14.55 6.04 17.48
C LEU A 634 14.93 6.61 18.85
N ALA A 635 16.08 7.28 18.94
CA ALA A 635 16.64 7.74 20.21
C ALA A 635 15.91 8.97 20.80
N ASP A 636 15.59 9.98 19.99
CA ASP A 636 14.98 11.25 20.45
C ASP A 636 13.44 11.16 20.44
N GLY A 637 12.86 10.46 19.46
CA GLY A 637 11.40 10.38 19.26
C GLY A 637 10.74 9.05 19.64
N GLY A 638 11.52 8.01 19.97
CA GLY A 638 10.96 6.68 20.26
C GLY A 638 10.31 5.99 19.06
N LYS A 639 10.68 6.36 17.84
CA LYS A 639 10.09 5.79 16.61
C LYS A 639 10.75 4.45 16.28
N VAL A 640 9.94 3.42 16.01
CA VAL A 640 10.44 2.09 15.61
C VAL A 640 11.01 2.14 14.19
N LEU A 641 12.00 1.29 13.90
CA LEU A 641 12.73 1.34 12.63
C LEU A 641 11.82 1.20 11.40
N SER A 642 10.81 0.33 11.47
CA SER A 642 9.84 0.12 10.38
C SER A 642 8.98 1.34 10.07
N GLU A 643 8.87 2.29 10.99
CA GLU A 643 8.14 3.55 10.78
C GLU A 643 9.08 4.69 10.35
N SER A 644 10.35 4.66 10.76
CA SER A 644 11.34 5.67 10.35
C SER A 644 11.97 5.40 8.98
N ASP A 645 12.02 4.13 8.52
CA ASP A 645 12.62 3.80 7.22
C ASP A 645 11.85 4.39 6.03
N PRO A 646 10.50 4.27 5.95
CA PRO A 646 9.73 4.94 4.88
C PRO A 646 9.85 6.47 4.94
N GLU A 647 10.06 7.02 6.14
CA GLU A 647 10.21 8.46 6.32
C GLU A 647 11.52 8.99 5.73
N VAL A 648 12.60 8.20 5.76
CA VAL A 648 13.83 8.55 5.04
C VAL A 648 13.61 8.52 3.53
N SER A 649 12.88 7.52 3.02
CA SER A 649 12.52 7.43 1.60
C SER A 649 11.70 8.66 1.17
N GLU A 650 10.70 9.04 1.96
CA GLU A 650 9.89 10.24 1.74
C GLU A 650 10.73 11.53 1.75
N ALA A 651 11.70 11.65 2.65
CA ALA A 651 12.62 12.78 2.70
C ALA A 651 13.50 12.90 1.45
N ILE A 652 14.01 11.77 0.93
CA ILE A 652 14.79 11.71 -0.31
C ILE A 652 13.89 12.12 -1.49
N ASP A 653 12.69 11.55 -1.55
CA ASP A 653 11.72 11.83 -2.59
C ASP A 653 11.35 13.32 -2.64
N PHE A 654 11.12 13.98 -1.50
CA PHE A 654 10.85 15.43 -1.47
C PHE A 654 11.97 16.25 -2.10
N VAL A 655 13.23 15.94 -1.78
CA VAL A 655 14.39 16.68 -2.32
C VAL A 655 14.48 16.54 -3.83
N GLU A 656 14.35 15.32 -4.35
CA GLU A 656 14.44 15.04 -5.77
C GLU A 656 13.23 15.59 -6.54
N TYR A 657 12.03 15.38 -6.00
CA TYR A 657 10.78 15.80 -6.64
C TYR A 657 10.64 17.32 -6.68
N TYR A 658 10.91 18.03 -5.58
CA TYR A 658 10.75 19.49 -5.56
C TYR A 658 11.77 20.21 -6.42
N ALA A 659 12.99 19.69 -6.55
CA ALA A 659 13.97 20.21 -7.50
C ALA A 659 13.45 20.13 -8.94
N ALA A 660 12.80 19.02 -9.31
CA ALA A 660 12.19 18.86 -10.63
C ALA A 660 11.01 19.82 -10.84
N THR A 661 10.06 19.88 -9.89
CA THR A 661 8.87 20.74 -10.05
C THR A 661 9.22 22.24 -10.04
N ALA A 662 10.25 22.65 -9.30
CA ALA A 662 10.73 24.03 -9.31
C ALA A 662 11.21 24.44 -10.71
N ARG A 663 12.02 23.58 -11.34
CA ARG A 663 12.49 23.76 -12.72
C ARG A 663 11.32 23.84 -13.69
N ASP A 664 10.31 22.98 -13.53
CA ASP A 664 9.15 22.95 -14.44
C ASP A 664 8.35 24.26 -14.39
N PHE A 665 8.13 24.85 -13.21
CA PHE A 665 7.50 26.18 -13.09
C PHE A 665 8.36 27.31 -13.66
N ARG A 666 9.69 27.25 -13.47
CA ARG A 666 10.61 28.25 -14.01
C ARG A 666 10.73 28.18 -15.54
N ALA A 667 10.41 27.02 -16.13
CA ALA A 667 10.38 26.80 -17.57
C ALA A 667 9.09 27.28 -18.26
N LEU A 668 8.08 27.74 -17.52
CA LEU A 668 6.84 28.26 -18.12
C LEU A 668 7.14 29.49 -19.00
N PRO A 669 6.68 29.52 -20.26
CA PRO A 669 7.10 30.53 -21.23
C PRO A 669 6.52 31.93 -20.96
N HIS A 670 5.34 32.02 -20.35
CA HIS A 670 4.57 33.27 -20.22
C HIS A 670 4.66 33.91 -18.83
N VAL A 671 5.52 33.38 -17.94
CA VAL A 671 5.75 33.97 -16.62
C VAL A 671 7.24 34.09 -16.31
N GLU A 672 7.59 35.15 -15.60
CA GLU A 672 8.84 35.25 -14.87
C GLU A 672 8.61 34.79 -13.43
N THR A 673 9.56 34.05 -12.87
CA THR A 673 9.50 33.54 -11.50
C THR A 673 10.61 34.12 -10.64
N LYS A 674 10.32 34.40 -9.37
CA LYS A 674 11.30 34.80 -8.36
C LYS A 674 11.03 34.06 -7.05
N PRO A 675 12.05 33.78 -6.21
CA PRO A 675 11.81 33.30 -4.85
C PRO A 675 11.10 34.39 -4.02
N LYS A 676 10.29 33.98 -3.04
CA LYS A 676 9.60 34.88 -2.10
C LYS A 676 10.52 35.59 -1.11
N GLY A 677 11.61 34.95 -0.70
CA GLY A 677 12.58 35.53 0.22
C GLY A 677 12.99 34.59 1.34
N VAL A 678 12.51 34.84 2.56
CA VAL A 678 12.81 34.10 3.79
C VAL A 678 11.62 33.22 4.19
N VAL A 679 11.88 31.93 4.38
CA VAL A 679 10.88 30.93 4.79
C VAL A 679 11.22 30.38 6.16
N ALA A 680 10.29 30.48 7.11
CA ALA A 680 10.38 29.79 8.38
C ALA A 680 9.71 28.41 8.28
N VAL A 681 10.43 27.33 8.58
CA VAL A 681 9.90 25.97 8.60
C VAL A 681 9.73 25.53 10.06
N VAL A 682 8.49 25.25 10.44
CA VAL A 682 8.06 24.85 11.79
C VAL A 682 7.43 23.45 11.71
N PRO A 683 8.26 22.39 11.68
CA PRO A 683 7.82 21.01 11.53
C PRO A 683 7.29 20.43 12.86
N PRO A 684 6.60 19.26 12.82
CA PRO A 684 6.14 18.55 13.99
C PRO A 684 7.21 17.56 14.49
N TRP A 685 6.90 16.83 15.55
CA TRP A 685 7.78 15.80 16.13
C TRP A 685 7.51 14.39 15.61
N ASN A 686 6.33 14.10 15.07
CA ASN A 686 5.90 12.74 14.72
C ASN A 686 6.46 12.23 13.38
N PHE A 687 6.76 13.14 12.46
CA PHE A 687 7.57 12.88 11.27
C PHE A 687 8.76 13.84 11.29
N PRO A 688 9.78 13.56 12.13
CA PRO A 688 10.90 14.47 12.37
C PRO A 688 12.00 14.46 11.30
N ILE A 689 11.89 13.61 10.29
CA ILE A 689 12.78 13.50 9.13
C ILE A 689 12.07 14.05 7.89
N ALA A 690 10.93 13.47 7.49
CA ALA A 690 10.29 13.75 6.20
C ALA A 690 9.67 15.14 6.13
N ILE A 691 8.83 15.51 7.09
CA ILE A 691 8.13 16.80 7.08
C ILE A 691 9.09 18.00 7.17
N PRO A 692 10.09 18.04 8.09
CA PRO A 692 11.10 19.09 8.04
C PRO A 692 11.88 19.08 6.74
N CYS A 693 12.23 17.91 6.21
CA CYS A 693 12.92 17.81 4.92
C CYS A 693 12.08 18.40 3.79
N GLY A 694 10.79 18.06 3.71
CA GLY A 694 9.87 18.54 2.67
C GLY A 694 9.75 20.07 2.68
N GLY A 695 9.52 20.67 3.85
CA GLY A 695 9.46 22.14 3.98
C GLY A 695 10.77 22.82 3.60
N VAL A 696 11.91 22.30 4.07
CA VAL A 696 13.24 22.83 3.75
C VAL A 696 13.56 22.68 2.26
N ALA A 697 13.32 21.48 1.69
CA ALA A 697 13.60 21.16 0.30
C ALA A 697 12.75 21.99 -0.66
N ALA A 698 11.44 22.13 -0.41
CA ALA A 698 10.56 22.95 -1.23
C ALA A 698 11.00 24.43 -1.25
N ALA A 699 11.33 24.98 -0.07
CA ALA A 699 11.77 26.36 0.06
C ALA A 699 13.11 26.61 -0.65
N LEU A 700 14.09 25.73 -0.42
CA LEU A 700 15.40 25.81 -1.07
C LEU A 700 15.30 25.61 -2.59
N ALA A 701 14.45 24.69 -3.06
CA ALA A 701 14.23 24.43 -4.49
C ALA A 701 13.58 25.64 -5.21
N ALA A 702 12.59 26.28 -4.58
CA ALA A 702 12.04 27.56 -5.07
C ALA A 702 13.06 28.70 -5.03
N GLY A 703 14.10 28.56 -4.21
CA GLY A 703 15.26 29.43 -4.12
C GLY A 703 15.28 30.37 -2.93
N ASN A 704 14.47 30.10 -1.91
CA ASN A 704 14.38 30.89 -0.69
C ASN A 704 15.46 30.50 0.32
N ASN A 705 15.76 31.42 1.25
CA ASN A 705 16.55 31.10 2.44
C ASN A 705 15.63 30.58 3.55
N VAL A 706 16.13 29.63 4.34
CA VAL A 706 15.33 28.82 5.28
C VAL A 706 15.81 28.98 6.71
N LEU A 707 14.86 29.23 7.60
CA LEU A 707 15.02 29.22 9.05
C LEU A 707 14.28 28.01 9.60
N LEU A 708 15.01 26.94 9.95
CA LEU A 708 14.41 25.73 10.52
C LEU A 708 14.29 25.89 12.05
N LYS A 709 13.05 25.92 12.54
CA LYS A 709 12.72 25.90 13.97
C LYS A 709 12.15 24.52 14.33
N PRO A 710 12.97 23.53 14.72
CA PRO A 710 12.51 22.17 14.93
C PRO A 710 11.55 22.04 16.11
N ALA A 711 10.78 20.94 16.14
CA ALA A 711 10.01 20.55 17.31
C ALA A 711 10.93 20.22 18.49
N SER A 712 10.53 20.58 19.71
CA SER A 712 11.39 20.46 20.90
C SER A 712 11.70 19.02 21.32
N HIS A 713 10.94 18.04 20.83
CA HIS A 713 11.09 16.62 21.15
C HIS A 713 11.92 15.85 20.12
N THR A 714 12.36 16.48 19.03
CA THR A 714 13.09 15.80 17.94
C THR A 714 14.21 16.67 17.36
N VAL A 715 14.82 17.48 18.22
CA VAL A 715 15.87 18.43 17.83
C VAL A 715 17.11 17.71 17.30
N LEU A 716 17.46 16.54 17.84
CA LEU A 716 18.59 15.74 17.38
C LEU A 716 18.39 15.28 15.93
N VAL A 717 17.18 14.84 15.60
CA VAL A 717 16.83 14.36 14.25
C VAL A 717 16.93 15.50 13.24
N ALA A 718 16.36 16.67 13.57
CA ALA A 718 16.41 17.84 12.71
C ALA A 718 17.84 18.37 12.51
N TYR A 719 18.71 18.24 13.51
CA TYR A 719 20.12 18.58 13.38
C TYR A 719 20.84 17.63 12.40
N GLU A 720 20.65 16.32 12.53
CA GLU A 720 21.23 15.34 11.60
C GLU A 720 20.71 15.55 10.16
N LEU A 721 19.44 15.91 10.01
CA LEU A 721 18.87 16.32 8.72
C LEU A 721 19.60 17.54 8.14
N CYS A 722 19.77 18.62 8.90
CA CYS A 722 20.50 19.81 8.45
C CYS A 722 21.95 19.48 8.05
N ARG A 723 22.62 18.57 8.76
CA ARG A 723 23.96 18.11 8.39
C ARG A 723 24.01 17.48 7.01
N CYS A 724 22.99 16.72 6.60
CA CYS A 724 22.89 16.18 5.24
C CYS A 724 22.80 17.31 4.19
N PHE A 725 21.99 18.34 4.44
CA PHE A 725 21.90 19.50 3.54
C PHE A 725 23.23 20.27 3.42
N TRP A 726 23.91 20.52 4.55
CA TRP A 726 25.20 21.21 4.55
C TRP A 726 26.30 20.38 3.88
N ARG A 727 26.36 19.06 4.12
CA ARG A 727 27.30 18.17 3.39
C ARG A 727 27.02 18.10 1.89
N GLY A 728 25.75 18.17 1.49
CA GLY A 728 25.35 18.24 0.08
C GLY A 728 25.73 19.56 -0.61
N GLY A 729 26.10 20.58 0.18
CA GLY A 729 26.60 21.87 -0.31
C GLY A 729 25.63 23.04 -0.19
N VAL A 730 24.54 22.90 0.58
CA VAL A 730 23.69 24.04 0.93
C VAL A 730 24.44 24.91 1.96
N PRO A 731 24.61 26.21 1.72
CA PRO A 731 25.27 27.10 2.67
C PRO A 731 24.52 27.18 4.01
N LYS A 732 25.25 27.32 5.12
CA LYS A 732 24.68 27.44 6.48
C LYS A 732 23.92 28.75 6.68
N GLU A 733 24.24 29.77 5.91
CA GLU A 733 23.54 31.06 5.86
C GLU A 733 22.18 30.93 5.16
N ALA A 734 22.09 30.03 4.17
CA ALA A 734 20.87 29.74 3.42
C ALA A 734 19.96 28.73 4.14
N LEU A 735 20.51 27.80 4.92
CA LEU A 735 19.77 26.92 5.82
C LEU A 735 20.31 27.03 7.25
N GLN A 736 19.59 27.78 8.08
CA GLN A 736 19.94 28.04 9.48
C GLN A 736 19.12 27.16 10.44
N PHE A 737 19.74 26.71 11.53
CA PHE A 737 19.17 25.80 12.51
C PHE A 737 18.93 26.51 13.85
N LEU A 738 17.65 26.70 14.21
CA LEU A 738 17.20 27.56 15.29
C LEU A 738 16.26 26.86 16.29
N PRO A 739 16.75 25.87 17.07
CA PRO A 739 15.99 25.36 18.20
C PRO A 739 15.74 26.47 19.23
N CYS A 740 14.48 26.88 19.37
CA CYS A 740 14.07 27.96 20.27
C CYS A 740 12.70 27.66 20.92
N SER A 741 12.40 28.31 22.04
CA SER A 741 11.10 28.17 22.71
C SER A 741 9.97 28.68 21.82
N GLY A 742 8.86 27.93 21.76
CA GLY A 742 7.66 28.36 21.02
C GLY A 742 7.13 29.72 21.49
N ALA A 743 7.01 29.90 22.81
CA ALA A 743 6.40 31.08 23.42
C ALA A 743 7.20 32.39 23.27
N SER A 744 8.49 32.34 22.96
CA SER A 744 9.32 33.55 22.80
C SER A 744 10.04 33.60 21.45
N GLY A 745 11.10 32.81 21.25
CA GLY A 745 11.87 32.81 20.00
C GLY A 745 11.03 32.41 18.78
N GLY A 746 10.16 31.41 18.93
CA GLY A 746 9.24 30.98 17.87
C GLY A 746 8.22 32.05 17.52
N ALA A 747 7.59 32.67 18.54
CA ALA A 747 6.67 33.78 18.36
C ALA A 747 7.34 34.97 17.67
N ARG A 748 8.57 35.33 18.06
CA ARG A 748 9.37 36.38 17.41
C ARG A 748 9.66 36.05 15.94
N LEU A 749 10.05 34.80 15.66
CA LEU A 749 10.34 34.33 14.31
C LEU A 749 9.13 34.50 13.37
N VAL A 750 7.97 33.95 13.75
CA VAL A 750 6.78 33.93 12.86
C VAL A 750 6.07 35.29 12.77
N SER A 751 6.23 36.15 13.78
CA SER A 751 5.66 37.51 13.78
C SER A 751 6.52 38.55 13.06
N SER A 752 7.76 38.20 12.68
CA SER A 752 8.66 39.12 12.00
C SER A 752 8.15 39.48 10.59
N PRO A 753 8.11 40.76 10.21
CA PRO A 753 7.74 41.17 8.85
C PRO A 753 8.77 40.73 7.81
N ASP A 754 10.00 40.43 8.24
CA ASP A 754 11.11 39.97 7.40
C ASP A 754 11.08 38.45 7.15
N VAL A 755 10.04 37.75 7.61
CA VAL A 755 9.72 36.37 7.24
C VAL A 755 8.53 36.40 6.29
N ASP A 756 8.78 36.01 5.04
CA ASP A 756 7.84 36.12 3.92
C ASP A 756 6.83 34.96 3.89
N VAL A 757 7.23 33.77 4.34
CA VAL A 757 6.37 32.58 4.40
C VAL A 757 6.65 31.79 5.66
N VAL A 758 5.60 31.26 6.29
CA VAL A 758 5.70 30.27 7.36
C VAL A 758 5.11 28.96 6.87
N ILE A 759 5.91 27.90 6.85
CA ILE A 759 5.46 26.52 6.66
C ILE A 759 5.29 25.89 8.04
N LEU A 760 4.06 25.58 8.42
CA LEU A 760 3.73 24.94 9.68
C LEU A 760 3.21 23.53 9.43
N THR A 761 3.65 22.58 10.23
CA THR A 761 2.89 21.35 10.44
C THR A 761 2.74 21.10 11.92
N GLY A 762 1.49 21.05 12.40
CA GLY A 762 1.21 20.98 13.83
C GLY A 762 -0.27 21.13 14.17
N GLY A 763 -0.59 21.48 15.41
CA GLY A 763 -1.98 21.58 15.86
C GLY A 763 -2.75 22.76 15.25
N THR A 764 -4.04 22.57 15.01
CA THR A 764 -4.98 23.59 14.52
C THR A 764 -4.94 24.86 15.40
N ASP A 765 -4.89 24.71 16.72
CA ASP A 765 -4.77 25.84 17.66
C ASP A 765 -3.49 26.66 17.47
N THR A 766 -2.39 26.02 17.02
CA THR A 766 -1.14 26.75 16.77
C THR A 766 -1.27 27.62 15.53
N ALA A 767 -1.86 27.10 14.44
CA ALA A 767 -2.12 27.87 13.23
C ALA A 767 -3.01 29.09 13.51
N LEU A 768 -4.11 28.88 14.26
CA LEU A 768 -5.03 29.94 14.65
C LEU A 768 -4.34 31.03 15.48
N ARG A 769 -3.53 30.65 16.50
CA ARG A 769 -2.78 31.62 17.31
C ARG A 769 -1.76 32.42 16.48
N MET A 770 -1.10 31.79 15.51
CA MET A 770 -0.17 32.52 14.63
C MET A 770 -0.92 33.54 13.76
N LEU A 771 -2.08 33.18 13.20
CA LEU A 771 -2.92 34.08 12.40
C LEU A 771 -3.56 35.19 13.26
N GLU A 772 -3.92 34.91 14.52
CA GLU A 772 -4.38 35.93 15.46
C GLU A 772 -3.30 36.98 15.72
N ALA A 773 -2.05 36.53 15.94
CA ALA A 773 -0.91 37.40 16.17
C ALA A 773 -0.53 38.22 14.94
N ARG A 774 -0.53 37.62 13.74
CA ARG A 774 -0.18 38.25 12.46
C ARG A 774 -1.18 37.84 11.35
N PRO A 775 -2.34 38.51 11.23
CA PRO A 775 -3.40 38.14 10.27
C PRO A 775 -2.97 38.17 8.81
N GLU A 776 -1.98 38.99 8.47
CA GLU A 776 -1.46 39.14 7.11
C GLU A 776 -0.39 38.11 6.73
N MET A 777 0.02 37.24 7.65
CA MET A 777 1.02 36.20 7.43
C MET A 777 0.66 35.28 6.25
N ASN A 778 1.66 34.96 5.43
CA ASN A 778 1.53 33.91 4.42
C ASN A 778 1.82 32.56 5.08
N LEU A 779 0.77 31.96 5.67
CA LEU A 779 0.85 30.69 6.38
C LEU A 779 0.46 29.54 5.44
N LEU A 780 1.36 28.57 5.31
CA LEU A 780 1.11 27.27 4.71
C LEU A 780 1.08 26.26 5.85
N ALA A 781 -0.10 25.91 6.36
CA ALA A 781 -0.22 24.98 7.48
C ALA A 781 -0.98 23.71 7.12
N GLU A 782 -0.30 22.58 7.28
CA GLU A 782 -0.94 21.28 7.39
C GLU A 782 -1.20 21.02 8.88
N THR A 783 -2.44 20.68 9.22
CA THR A 783 -2.84 20.48 10.62
C THR A 783 -3.50 19.12 10.80
N GLY A 784 -4.00 18.86 12.02
CA GLY A 784 -4.50 17.55 12.42
C GLY A 784 -5.69 17.02 11.62
N GLY A 785 -6.08 15.80 11.94
CA GLY A 785 -7.19 15.10 11.29
C GLY A 785 -7.96 14.21 12.25
N LYS A 786 -9.29 14.26 12.16
CA LYS A 786 -10.18 13.27 12.77
C LYS A 786 -10.56 12.20 11.75
N ASN A 787 -9.55 11.48 11.26
CA ASN A 787 -9.71 10.61 10.10
C ASN A 787 -10.52 9.36 10.42
N ALA A 788 -11.22 8.88 9.39
CA ALA A 788 -12.10 7.73 9.49
C ALA A 788 -11.80 6.67 8.43
N THR A 789 -12.06 5.41 8.78
CA THR A 789 -12.21 4.32 7.81
C THR A 789 -13.65 3.84 7.90
N VAL A 790 -14.35 3.85 6.76
CA VAL A 790 -15.70 3.29 6.60
C VAL A 790 -15.57 1.85 6.12
N VAL A 791 -16.28 0.92 6.78
CA VAL A 791 -16.32 -0.50 6.37
C VAL A 791 -17.76 -0.89 6.11
N THR A 792 -18.05 -1.28 4.87
CA THR A 792 -19.41 -1.67 4.44
C THR A 792 -19.59 -3.18 4.52
N ALA A 793 -20.83 -3.64 4.40
CA ALA A 793 -21.20 -5.06 4.34
C ALA A 793 -20.56 -5.80 3.13
N MET A 794 -20.09 -5.05 2.12
CA MET A 794 -19.45 -5.60 0.92
C MET A 794 -17.93 -5.68 1.02
N SER A 795 -17.35 -5.38 2.18
CA SER A 795 -15.91 -5.43 2.44
C SER A 795 -15.35 -6.85 2.53
N ASP A 796 -14.04 -6.95 2.31
CA ASP A 796 -13.22 -8.06 2.80
C ASP A 796 -12.87 -7.77 4.27
N ARG A 797 -13.54 -8.47 5.20
CA ARG A 797 -13.52 -8.15 6.63
C ARG A 797 -12.13 -8.28 7.24
N GLU A 798 -11.38 -9.31 6.85
CA GLU A 798 -10.03 -9.58 7.34
C GLU A 798 -9.03 -8.55 6.82
N LEU A 799 -9.10 -8.20 5.52
CA LEU A 799 -8.28 -7.13 4.96
C LEU A 799 -8.62 -5.78 5.59
N ALA A 800 -9.90 -5.48 5.79
CA ALA A 800 -10.34 -4.26 6.47
C ALA A 800 -9.75 -4.16 7.88
N ILE A 801 -9.82 -5.22 8.68
CA ILE A 801 -9.19 -5.25 10.02
C ILE A 801 -7.68 -5.01 9.91
N LYS A 802 -6.99 -5.69 8.99
CA LYS A 802 -5.54 -5.51 8.78
C LYS A 802 -5.19 -4.05 8.44
N HIS A 803 -5.96 -3.41 7.56
CA HIS A 803 -5.74 -2.01 7.18
C HIS A 803 -6.03 -1.05 8.34
N VAL A 804 -7.11 -1.29 9.07
CA VAL A 804 -7.50 -0.47 10.24
C VAL A 804 -6.45 -0.56 11.35
N LEU A 805 -5.92 -1.75 11.65
CA LEU A 805 -4.87 -1.92 12.67
C LEU A 805 -3.63 -1.08 12.36
N HIS A 806 -3.12 -1.20 11.13
CA HIS A 806 -1.96 -0.41 10.71
C HIS A 806 -2.29 1.08 10.74
N SER A 807 -3.45 1.48 10.21
CA SER A 807 -3.82 2.89 10.10
C SER A 807 -4.08 3.56 11.46
N ALA A 808 -4.58 2.82 12.45
CA ALA A 808 -4.89 3.35 13.77
C ALA A 808 -3.69 3.35 14.74
N PHE A 809 -2.83 2.33 14.67
CA PHE A 809 -1.83 2.08 15.73
C PHE A 809 -0.37 2.15 15.26
N SER A 810 -0.10 2.25 13.96
CA SER A 810 1.27 2.54 13.50
C SER A 810 1.78 3.84 14.11
N HIS A 811 3.04 3.84 14.55
CA HIS A 811 3.64 4.93 15.33
C HIS A 811 2.83 5.34 16.60
N GLY A 812 2.11 4.40 17.20
CA GLY A 812 1.29 4.66 18.40
C GLY A 812 0.08 5.56 18.12
N GLY A 813 -0.41 5.60 16.89
CA GLY A 813 -1.51 6.49 16.49
C GLY A 813 -1.11 7.97 16.41
N GLN A 814 0.18 8.29 16.53
CA GLN A 814 0.71 9.66 16.48
C GLN A 814 0.91 10.15 15.04
N LYS A 815 -0.05 9.88 14.15
CA LYS A 815 -0.03 10.36 12.76
C LYS A 815 -1.21 11.27 12.54
N CYS A 816 -1.00 12.40 11.87
CA CYS A 816 -2.10 13.26 11.44
C CYS A 816 -3.08 12.51 10.52
N SER A 817 -2.62 11.46 9.83
CA SER A 817 -3.41 10.56 8.97
C SER A 817 -3.99 9.33 9.67
N ALA A 818 -3.73 9.13 10.98
CA ALA A 818 -4.16 7.94 11.68
C ALA A 818 -5.68 7.78 11.66
N THR A 819 -6.16 6.56 11.40
CA THR A 819 -7.58 6.24 11.53
C THR A 819 -7.95 6.27 13.01
N SER A 820 -8.71 7.28 13.42
CA SER A 820 -9.17 7.45 14.81
C SER A 820 -10.66 7.13 14.97
N LEU A 821 -11.40 7.10 13.86
CA LEU A 821 -12.80 6.67 13.78
C LEU A 821 -12.93 5.46 12.86
N LEU A 822 -13.52 4.38 13.35
CA LEU A 822 -13.96 3.25 12.54
C LEU A 822 -15.47 3.32 12.42
N VAL A 823 -15.98 3.66 11.25
CA VAL A 823 -17.41 3.73 10.99
C VAL A 823 -17.83 2.45 10.30
N LEU A 824 -18.62 1.64 10.99
CA LEU A 824 -19.07 0.34 10.49
C LEU A 824 -20.52 0.45 10.06
N GLU A 825 -20.83 -0.03 8.86
CA GLU A 825 -22.23 -0.27 8.48
C GLU A 825 -22.86 -1.28 9.44
N ALA A 826 -24.16 -1.14 9.69
CA ALA A 826 -24.95 -1.93 10.64
C ALA A 826 -24.60 -3.42 10.63
N GLU A 827 -24.56 -4.07 9.46
CA GLU A 827 -24.25 -5.51 9.37
C GLU A 827 -22.86 -5.86 9.93
N VAL A 828 -21.85 -5.01 9.69
CA VAL A 828 -20.47 -5.23 10.16
C VAL A 828 -20.35 -4.89 11.64
N TYR A 829 -20.99 -3.80 12.08
CA TYR A 829 -21.01 -3.41 13.48
C TYR A 829 -21.69 -4.47 14.37
N ASP A 830 -22.81 -5.02 13.90
CA ASP A 830 -23.61 -5.99 14.63
C ASP A 830 -23.05 -7.43 14.50
N ASP A 831 -21.96 -7.64 13.73
CA ASP A 831 -21.26 -8.93 13.61
C ASP A 831 -20.32 -9.19 14.82
N PRO A 832 -20.65 -10.15 15.70
CA PRO A 832 -19.79 -10.49 16.84
C PRO A 832 -18.44 -11.09 16.41
N LYS A 833 -18.35 -11.74 15.24
CA LYS A 833 -17.09 -12.32 14.74
C LYS A 833 -16.13 -11.19 14.37
N PHE A 834 -16.58 -10.21 13.58
CA PHE A 834 -15.80 -9.02 13.25
C PHE A 834 -15.26 -8.32 14.50
N LYS A 835 -16.14 -8.04 15.49
CA LYS A 835 -15.74 -7.40 16.74
C LYS A 835 -14.69 -8.23 17.51
N LYS A 836 -14.87 -9.56 17.60
CA LYS A 836 -13.93 -10.46 18.27
C LYS A 836 -12.56 -10.43 17.58
N THR A 837 -12.52 -10.61 16.26
CA THR A 837 -11.28 -10.65 15.47
C THR A 837 -10.53 -9.32 15.55
N LEU A 838 -11.24 -8.19 15.45
CA LEU A 838 -10.64 -6.86 15.64
C LEU A 838 -10.02 -6.73 17.04
N CYS A 839 -10.73 -7.13 18.09
CA CYS A 839 -10.22 -7.05 19.47
C CYS A 839 -8.99 -7.94 19.70
N ASP A 840 -9.00 -9.18 19.20
CA ASP A 840 -7.86 -10.10 19.31
C ASP A 840 -6.63 -9.54 18.60
N ALA A 841 -6.80 -9.07 17.36
CA ALA A 841 -5.71 -8.51 16.59
C ALA A 841 -5.11 -7.24 17.23
N ILE A 842 -5.94 -6.36 17.83
CA ILE A 842 -5.47 -5.20 18.59
C ILE A 842 -4.65 -5.62 19.82
N ARG A 843 -5.13 -6.61 20.59
CA ARG A 843 -4.43 -7.10 21.79
C ARG A 843 -3.11 -7.80 21.47
N SER A 844 -2.98 -8.29 20.25
CA SER A 844 -1.81 -9.03 19.76
C SER A 844 -0.64 -8.13 19.35
N ILE A 845 -0.86 -6.82 19.21
CA ILE A 845 0.20 -5.86 18.89
C ILE A 845 1.23 -5.84 20.02
N ARG A 846 2.49 -6.16 19.71
CA ARG A 846 3.60 -6.04 20.67
C ARG A 846 3.95 -4.58 20.90
N VAL A 847 3.86 -4.16 22.16
CA VAL A 847 4.11 -2.79 22.62
C VAL A 847 5.29 -2.80 23.58
N GLY A 848 6.27 -1.93 23.32
CA GLY A 848 7.47 -1.88 24.14
C GLY A 848 8.44 -0.78 23.72
N SER A 849 9.67 -0.90 24.22
CA SER A 849 10.77 0.00 23.85
C SER A 849 11.05 -0.06 22.35
N ALA A 850 11.27 1.11 21.73
CA ALA A 850 11.66 1.20 20.32
C ALA A 850 13.06 0.62 20.04
N TRP A 851 13.86 0.39 21.08
CA TRP A 851 15.18 -0.23 21.01
C TRP A 851 15.15 -1.75 20.86
N ASP A 852 13.95 -2.34 20.97
CA ASP A 852 13.69 -3.75 20.74
C ASP A 852 12.87 -3.88 19.46
N VAL A 853 13.50 -4.46 18.44
CA VAL A 853 12.96 -4.56 17.07
C VAL A 853 11.73 -5.47 16.98
N ASP A 854 11.45 -6.27 18.01
CA ASP A 854 10.26 -7.12 18.11
C ASP A 854 8.97 -6.31 18.40
N ASN A 855 9.10 -5.11 18.96
CA ASN A 855 7.96 -4.25 19.22
C ASN A 855 7.44 -3.62 17.92
N ARG A 856 6.13 -3.73 17.70
CA ARG A 856 5.41 -3.11 16.59
C ARG A 856 4.98 -1.68 16.91
N MET A 857 4.83 -1.38 18.20
CA MET A 857 4.44 -0.08 18.68
C MET A 857 5.40 0.39 19.77
N GLY A 858 6.02 1.55 19.53
CA GLY A 858 6.89 2.25 20.47
C GLY A 858 6.11 3.10 21.48
N PRO A 859 6.82 3.86 22.32
CA PRO A 859 6.21 4.82 23.24
C PRO A 859 5.58 6.01 22.51
N LEU A 860 4.68 6.70 23.21
CA LEU A 860 4.31 8.08 22.90
C LEU A 860 5.54 9.00 23.07
N VAL A 861 5.58 10.12 22.34
CA VAL A 861 6.69 11.07 22.47
C VAL A 861 6.73 11.74 23.85
N VAL A 862 5.54 11.95 24.44
CA VAL A 862 5.32 12.50 25.78
C VAL A 862 4.22 11.71 26.48
N PRO A 863 4.14 11.74 27.82
CA PRO A 863 3.03 11.14 28.54
C PRO A 863 1.67 11.71 28.07
N PRO A 864 0.58 10.92 28.10
CA PRO A 864 -0.75 11.41 27.80
C PRO A 864 -1.12 12.59 28.71
N GLU A 865 -1.54 13.68 28.09
CA GLU A 865 -2.07 14.88 28.76
C GLU A 865 -3.31 15.39 28.01
N GLY A 866 -4.12 16.22 28.66
CA GLY A 866 -5.25 16.91 28.03
C GLY A 866 -6.24 15.95 27.36
N ASP A 867 -6.53 16.18 26.08
CA ASP A 867 -7.51 15.41 25.32
C ASP A 867 -7.15 13.92 25.25
N LEU A 868 -5.87 13.56 25.04
CA LEU A 868 -5.44 12.16 24.97
C LEU A 868 -5.61 11.44 26.31
N GLU A 869 -5.21 12.09 27.42
CA GLU A 869 -5.39 11.52 28.75
C GLU A 869 -6.86 11.24 29.05
N LYS A 870 -7.73 12.22 28.74
CA LYS A 870 -9.18 12.08 28.88
C LYS A 870 -9.70 10.94 28.00
N GLY A 871 -9.29 10.89 26.73
CA GLY A 871 -9.68 9.84 25.78
C GLY A 871 -9.29 8.44 26.24
N LEU A 872 -8.14 8.27 26.89
CA LEU A 872 -7.66 6.98 27.39
C LEU A 872 -8.26 6.57 28.75
N LYS A 873 -8.78 7.51 29.55
CA LYS A 873 -9.29 7.25 30.91
C LYS A 873 -10.81 7.27 31.03
N GLU A 874 -11.50 8.01 30.18
CA GLU A 874 -12.93 8.27 30.30
C GLU A 874 -13.71 7.65 29.13
N LEU A 875 -14.90 7.12 29.44
CA LEU A 875 -15.91 6.69 28.48
C LEU A 875 -17.07 7.69 28.51
N GLU A 876 -17.58 8.06 27.34
CA GLU A 876 -18.82 8.83 27.23
C GLU A 876 -20.05 7.92 27.31
N VAL A 877 -21.24 8.52 27.44
CA VAL A 877 -22.51 7.77 27.50
C VAL A 877 -22.67 6.92 26.24
N GLY A 878 -22.91 5.62 26.44
CA GLY A 878 -23.04 4.63 25.36
C GLY A 878 -21.73 3.95 24.98
N GLU A 879 -20.58 4.50 25.37
CA GLU A 879 -19.28 3.90 25.09
C GLU A 879 -18.96 2.74 26.05
N SER A 880 -18.19 1.78 25.54
CA SER A 880 -17.60 0.70 26.31
C SER A 880 -16.18 0.42 25.84
N TRP A 881 -15.30 -0.04 26.73
CA TRP A 881 -14.00 -0.56 26.35
C TRP A 881 -14.16 -1.95 25.71
N ALA A 882 -13.91 -2.04 24.40
CA ALA A 882 -13.71 -3.33 23.75
C ALA A 882 -12.26 -3.82 23.93
N VAL A 883 -11.32 -2.89 23.97
CA VAL A 883 -9.94 -3.10 24.43
C VAL A 883 -9.55 -1.91 25.31
N MET A 884 -9.24 -2.17 26.58
CA MET A 884 -8.86 -1.12 27.54
C MET A 884 -7.36 -0.83 27.43
N PRO A 885 -6.92 0.45 27.40
CA PRO A 885 -5.51 0.78 27.41
C PRO A 885 -4.86 0.50 28.76
N HIS A 886 -3.61 0.06 28.74
CA HIS A 886 -2.78 -0.14 29.92
C HIS A 886 -1.42 0.52 29.75
N LYS A 887 -0.98 1.24 30.80
CA LYS A 887 0.40 1.70 30.90
C LYS A 887 1.33 0.49 31.11
N ARG A 888 2.48 0.45 30.42
CA ARG A 888 3.44 -0.67 30.45
C ARG A 888 4.76 -0.27 31.11
N ASP A 889 5.41 -1.25 31.75
CA ASP A 889 6.81 -1.20 32.23
C ASP A 889 7.17 0.02 33.08
N ASP A 890 6.19 0.54 33.84
CA ASP A 890 6.27 1.82 34.58
C ASP A 890 6.69 3.05 33.75
N ASN A 891 6.82 2.90 32.43
CA ASN A 891 7.15 3.98 31.51
C ASN A 891 5.91 4.87 31.30
N PRO A 892 5.97 6.18 31.63
CA PRO A 892 4.84 7.09 31.51
C PRO A 892 4.42 7.40 30.07
N CYS A 893 5.23 7.03 29.07
CA CYS A 893 4.93 7.22 27.67
C CYS A 893 4.41 5.94 26.99
N LEU A 894 4.48 4.78 27.65
CA LEU A 894 4.20 3.50 27.00
C LEU A 894 2.80 2.98 27.34
N TYR A 895 1.91 2.97 26.35
CA TYR A 895 0.51 2.56 26.48
C TYR A 895 0.14 1.52 25.44
N THR A 896 -0.66 0.52 25.82
CA THR A 896 -1.26 -0.40 24.86
C THR A 896 -2.38 0.28 24.04
N PRO A 897 -2.70 -0.23 22.84
CA PRO A 897 -3.85 0.21 22.08
C PRO A 897 -5.17 0.21 22.86
N ALA A 898 -6.03 1.17 22.53
CA ALA A 898 -7.35 1.36 23.10
C ALA A 898 -8.43 1.27 22.00
N LEU A 899 -9.52 0.57 22.30
CA LEU A 899 -10.69 0.46 21.42
C LEU A 899 -11.97 0.80 22.19
N LYS A 900 -12.58 1.94 21.85
CA LYS A 900 -13.92 2.32 22.30
C LYS A 900 -14.97 1.79 21.34
N TRP A 901 -16.06 1.26 21.88
CA TRP A 901 -17.19 0.74 21.11
C TRP A 901 -18.48 1.44 21.52
N GLY A 902 -19.30 1.85 20.55
CA GLY A 902 -20.55 2.56 20.81
C GLY A 902 -20.42 4.08 20.90
N THR A 903 -19.38 4.65 20.28
CA THR A 903 -19.19 6.11 20.23
C THR A 903 -20.37 6.76 19.51
N SER A 904 -20.99 7.74 20.17
CA SER A 904 -22.17 8.43 19.67
C SER A 904 -21.81 9.56 18.69
N ARG A 905 -22.67 9.81 17.70
CA ARG A 905 -22.54 10.94 16.76
C ARG A 905 -22.47 12.27 17.52
N ARG A 906 -21.52 13.13 17.16
CA ARG A 906 -21.22 14.45 17.79
C ARG A 906 -20.80 14.40 19.28
N SER A 907 -20.48 13.23 19.81
CA SER A 907 -19.83 13.10 21.12
C SER A 907 -18.42 13.71 21.13
N TYR A 908 -17.84 13.95 22.31
CA TYR A 908 -16.47 14.47 22.39
C TYR A 908 -15.46 13.50 21.74
N THR A 909 -15.61 12.19 21.92
CA THR A 909 -14.79 11.18 21.24
C THR A 909 -14.91 11.27 19.72
N HIS A 910 -16.10 11.57 19.18
CA HIS A 910 -16.31 11.77 17.75
C HIS A 910 -15.63 13.03 17.22
N MET A 911 -15.63 14.11 17.99
CA MET A 911 -15.25 15.45 17.51
C MET A 911 -13.80 15.85 17.81
N THR A 912 -13.10 15.12 18.68
CA THR A 912 -11.75 15.48 19.17
C THR A 912 -10.66 14.57 18.62
N GLU A 913 -9.60 15.14 18.06
CA GLU A 913 -8.39 14.42 17.67
C GLU A 913 -7.54 14.13 18.92
N PHE A 914 -7.27 12.85 19.20
CA PHE A 914 -6.54 12.43 20.41
C PHE A 914 -5.03 12.24 20.18
N PHE A 915 -4.60 12.04 18.94
CA PHE A 915 -3.18 11.89 18.57
C PHE A 915 -2.41 10.83 19.38
N GLY A 916 -3.02 9.66 19.59
CA GLY A 916 -2.46 8.53 20.33
C GLY A 916 -3.16 7.22 19.98
N PRO A 917 -2.88 6.10 20.67
CA PRO A 917 -3.28 4.76 20.25
C PRO A 917 -4.73 4.46 20.65
N LEU A 918 -5.68 5.28 20.19
CA LEU A 918 -7.10 5.21 20.52
C LEU A 918 -7.96 5.18 19.25
N LEU A 919 -8.66 4.07 19.04
CA LEU A 919 -9.66 3.91 18.00
C LEU A 919 -11.07 3.92 18.59
N ALA A 920 -11.97 4.71 18.01
CA ALA A 920 -13.38 4.75 18.39
C ALA A 920 -14.27 4.18 17.28
N VAL A 921 -15.17 3.27 17.65
CA VAL A 921 -16.07 2.58 16.70
C VAL A 921 -17.48 3.16 16.77
N MET A 922 -18.00 3.52 15.60
CA MET A 922 -19.34 4.07 15.40
C MET A 922 -20.14 3.16 14.47
N ARG A 923 -21.46 3.13 14.67
CA ARG A 923 -22.41 2.42 13.81
C ARG A 923 -23.06 3.42 12.86
N ALA A 924 -23.20 3.04 11.58
CA ALA A 924 -23.99 3.75 10.58
C ALA A 924 -25.02 2.79 9.97
N GLU A 925 -26.22 3.26 9.66
CA GLU A 925 -27.27 2.45 9.02
C GLU A 925 -27.01 2.27 7.51
N SER A 926 -26.22 3.15 6.90
CA SER A 926 -25.89 3.11 5.48
C SER A 926 -24.57 3.83 5.18
N LEU A 927 -24.05 3.65 3.96
CA LEU A 927 -22.89 4.40 3.48
C LEU A 927 -23.14 5.92 3.49
N ALA A 928 -24.31 6.38 3.06
CA ALA A 928 -24.68 7.79 3.09
C ALA A 928 -24.58 8.38 4.50
N GLU A 929 -25.11 7.68 5.52
CA GLU A 929 -24.97 8.13 6.92
C GLU A 929 -23.50 8.09 7.38
N ALA A 930 -22.74 7.07 6.97
CA ALA A 930 -21.32 7.00 7.29
C ALA A 930 -20.54 8.20 6.73
N ILE A 931 -20.83 8.63 5.50
CA ILE A 931 -20.24 9.82 4.89
C ILE A 931 -20.58 11.08 5.71
N GLU A 932 -21.85 11.22 6.13
CA GLU A 932 -22.26 12.35 6.98
C GLU A 932 -21.52 12.38 8.32
N ILE A 933 -21.41 11.22 9.00
CA ILE A 933 -20.68 11.09 10.27
C ILE A 933 -19.25 11.61 10.11
N VAL A 934 -18.54 11.16 9.08
CA VAL A 934 -17.14 11.57 8.85
C VAL A 934 -17.03 13.06 8.55
N ASN A 935 -17.87 13.59 7.67
CA ASN A 935 -17.86 15.00 7.29
C ASN A 935 -18.21 15.95 8.45
N GLU A 936 -19.03 15.51 9.42
CA GLU A 936 -19.42 16.32 10.57
C GLU A 936 -18.26 16.75 11.47
N THR A 937 -17.13 16.04 11.45
CA THR A 937 -15.94 16.39 12.25
C THR A 937 -15.39 17.78 11.89
N GLY A 938 -15.62 18.24 10.65
CA GLY A 938 -15.07 19.47 10.08
C GLY A 938 -13.58 19.39 9.71
N TYR A 939 -12.95 18.24 9.96
CA TYR A 939 -11.64 17.90 9.42
C TYR A 939 -11.81 17.23 8.04
N GLY A 940 -10.71 17.12 7.29
CA GLY A 940 -10.75 16.54 5.96
C GLY A 940 -9.37 16.16 5.45
N LEU A 941 -8.57 15.47 6.25
CA LEU A 941 -7.22 15.07 5.88
C LEU A 941 -7.21 13.74 5.13
N THR A 942 -7.39 12.60 5.83
CA THR A 942 -7.51 11.28 5.20
C THR A 942 -8.88 10.66 5.45
N SER A 943 -9.35 9.85 4.51
CA SER A 943 -10.53 9.00 4.69
C SER A 943 -10.35 7.68 3.94
N GLY A 944 -10.76 6.58 4.56
CA GLY A 944 -10.69 5.23 4.01
C GLY A 944 -12.07 4.63 3.73
N LEU A 945 -12.17 3.81 2.70
CA LEU A 945 -13.34 2.98 2.42
C LEU A 945 -12.89 1.53 2.15
N GLU A 946 -13.47 0.59 2.87
CA GLU A 946 -13.33 -0.85 2.65
C GLU A 946 -14.64 -1.36 2.03
N THR A 947 -14.61 -1.65 0.73
CA THR A 947 -15.74 -2.21 -0.03
C THR A 947 -15.26 -2.85 -1.34
N LEU A 948 -15.95 -3.91 -1.77
CA LEU A 948 -15.77 -4.49 -3.10
C LEU A 948 -16.81 -4.02 -4.12
N ASP A 949 -17.77 -3.18 -3.74
CA ASP A 949 -18.80 -2.63 -4.65
C ASP A 949 -18.34 -1.30 -5.24
N ALA A 950 -18.14 -1.25 -6.56
CA ALA A 950 -17.74 -0.05 -7.28
C ALA A 950 -18.74 1.12 -7.13
N ARG A 951 -20.04 0.81 -6.97
CA ARG A 951 -21.07 1.84 -6.79
C ARG A 951 -20.92 2.59 -5.46
N GLU A 952 -20.52 1.87 -4.41
CA GLU A 952 -20.22 2.45 -3.10
C GLU A 952 -18.96 3.33 -3.16
N ILE A 953 -17.95 2.92 -3.94
CA ILE A 953 -16.75 3.74 -4.17
C ILE A 953 -17.13 5.07 -4.84
N ASP A 954 -17.99 5.05 -5.85
CA ASP A 954 -18.43 6.25 -6.56
C ASP A 954 -19.27 7.17 -5.67
N GLU A 955 -20.23 6.63 -4.92
CA GLU A 955 -21.04 7.39 -3.94
C GLU A 955 -20.15 8.06 -2.90
N TRP A 956 -19.21 7.30 -2.32
CA TRP A 956 -18.29 7.80 -1.32
C TRP A 956 -17.35 8.86 -1.87
N LYS A 957 -16.74 8.65 -3.04
CA LYS A 957 -15.88 9.65 -3.71
C LYS A 957 -16.60 10.96 -4.04
N ALA A 958 -17.91 10.91 -4.25
CA ALA A 958 -18.73 12.08 -4.53
C ALA A 958 -19.14 12.84 -3.26
N GLY A 959 -19.37 12.13 -2.15
CA GLY A 959 -19.87 12.73 -0.91
C GLY A 959 -18.83 13.05 0.16
N ILE A 960 -17.67 12.38 0.16
CA ILE A 960 -16.67 12.52 1.23
C ILE A 960 -15.83 13.79 1.09
N HIS A 961 -15.65 14.53 2.19
CA HIS A 961 -14.82 15.74 2.25
C HIS A 961 -13.47 15.43 2.90
N ALA A 962 -12.53 14.86 2.13
CA ALA A 962 -11.15 14.69 2.58
C ALA A 962 -10.15 14.86 1.42
N GLY A 963 -8.94 15.30 1.74
CA GLY A 963 -7.90 15.55 0.75
C GLY A 963 -7.25 14.27 0.22
N ASN A 964 -7.10 13.24 1.04
CA ASN A 964 -6.52 11.96 0.66
C ASN A 964 -7.52 10.82 0.89
N LEU A 965 -7.93 10.17 -0.20
CA LEU A 965 -8.90 9.09 -0.21
C LEU A 965 -8.22 7.75 -0.46
N TYR A 966 -8.55 6.75 0.34
CA TYR A 966 -7.96 5.42 0.25
C TYR A 966 -9.05 4.35 0.16
N VAL A 967 -8.94 3.43 -0.81
CA VAL A 967 -9.91 2.37 -1.03
C VAL A 967 -9.23 1.01 -0.96
N ASN A 968 -9.75 0.13 -0.08
CA ASN A 968 -9.25 -1.23 0.18
C ASN A 968 -7.76 -1.26 0.55
N ARG A 969 -7.32 -0.31 1.37
CA ARG A 969 -5.92 -0.15 1.78
C ARG A 969 -5.78 0.72 3.03
N VAL A 970 -4.60 0.70 3.62
CA VAL A 970 -4.21 1.60 4.72
C VAL A 970 -4.37 3.08 4.34
N THR A 971 -4.77 3.91 5.31
CA THR A 971 -5.00 5.37 5.14
C THR A 971 -3.77 6.23 5.49
N THR A 972 -2.65 5.59 5.83
CA THR A 972 -1.38 6.23 6.18
C THR A 972 -0.26 5.82 5.23
N GLY A 973 0.91 6.45 5.33
CA GLY A 973 2.05 6.15 4.46
C GLY A 973 1.87 6.68 3.04
N ALA A 974 1.42 7.94 2.92
CA ALA A 974 1.36 8.63 1.64
C ALA A 974 2.79 8.75 1.05
N VAL A 975 2.91 8.48 -0.24
CA VAL A 975 4.19 8.50 -0.97
C VAL A 975 4.17 9.68 -1.93
N VAL A 976 5.27 10.45 -1.95
CA VAL A 976 5.46 11.62 -2.83
C VAL A 976 5.11 11.27 -4.28
N GLN A 977 4.46 12.21 -4.98
CA GLN A 977 3.88 12.06 -6.32
C GLN A 977 2.72 11.05 -6.44
N ARG A 978 2.77 9.91 -5.76
CA ARG A 978 1.73 8.88 -5.83
C ARG A 978 0.45 9.34 -5.12
N GLN A 979 0.58 9.77 -3.87
CA GLN A 979 -0.53 10.34 -3.10
C GLN A 979 -0.10 11.67 -2.47
N PRO A 980 0.02 12.76 -3.26
CA PRO A 980 0.25 14.09 -2.70
C PRO A 980 -0.59 14.33 -1.44
N PHE A 981 0.05 14.80 -0.38
CA PHE A 981 -0.53 14.77 0.95
C PHE A 981 -0.96 16.16 1.41
N GLY A 982 -2.20 16.28 1.86
CA GLY A 982 -2.72 17.52 2.43
C GLY A 982 -4.25 17.51 2.55
N GLY A 983 -4.78 18.28 3.49
CA GLY A 983 -6.19 18.23 3.86
C GLY A 983 -7.08 19.34 3.30
N MET A 984 -8.32 19.35 3.77
CA MET A 984 -9.29 20.43 3.59
C MET A 984 -10.01 20.73 4.92
N GLY A 985 -10.78 21.82 4.97
CA GLY A 985 -11.44 22.24 6.20
C GLY A 985 -10.42 22.54 7.31
N LYS A 986 -10.66 22.06 8.53
CA LYS A 986 -9.77 22.28 9.68
C LYS A 986 -8.38 21.65 9.55
N SER A 987 -8.15 20.83 8.53
CA SER A 987 -6.87 20.15 8.31
C SER A 987 -5.86 20.96 7.50
N ALA A 988 -6.26 22.07 6.87
CA ALA A 988 -5.35 22.90 6.08
C ALA A 988 -5.65 24.40 6.22
N PHE A 989 -4.61 25.20 6.47
CA PHE A 989 -4.66 26.67 6.41
C PHE A 989 -3.72 27.18 5.33
N GLY A 990 -4.16 28.18 4.58
CA GLY A 990 -3.52 28.59 3.34
C GLY A 990 -4.25 28.03 2.12
N PRO A 991 -3.61 27.96 0.94
CA PRO A 991 -4.29 27.58 -0.29
C PRO A 991 -4.68 26.10 -0.37
N GLY A 992 -4.13 25.23 0.51
CA GLY A 992 -4.43 23.80 0.56
C GLY A 992 -3.82 23.02 -0.61
N ILE A 993 -2.65 23.43 -1.08
CA ILE A 993 -1.88 22.72 -2.12
C ILE A 993 -1.00 21.68 -1.43
N LYS A 994 -1.03 20.44 -1.94
CA LYS A 994 -0.53 19.27 -1.23
C LYS A 994 0.99 19.15 -1.26
N ALA A 995 1.58 18.77 -0.14
CA ALA A 995 2.98 18.36 -0.06
C ALA A 995 3.21 17.13 -0.96
N GLY A 996 4.39 17.05 -1.58
CA GLY A 996 4.75 15.98 -2.52
C GLY A 996 3.94 15.98 -3.82
N GLY A 997 3.14 17.02 -4.05
CA GLY A 997 2.40 17.27 -5.29
C GLY A 997 3.10 18.26 -6.21
N PRO A 998 2.75 18.26 -7.51
CA PRO A 998 3.48 19.02 -8.53
C PRO A 998 3.35 20.53 -8.38
N ASN A 999 2.43 21.02 -7.54
CA ASN A 999 2.16 22.45 -7.37
C ASN A 999 2.72 23.04 -6.07
N TYR A 1000 3.25 22.22 -5.15
CA TYR A 1000 3.61 22.70 -3.81
C TYR A 1000 4.63 23.86 -3.84
N VAL A 1001 5.64 23.74 -4.72
CA VAL A 1001 6.71 24.74 -4.89
C VAL A 1001 6.19 26.09 -5.41
N ALA A 1002 5.07 26.11 -6.15
CA ALA A 1002 4.50 27.37 -6.66
C ALA A 1002 4.13 28.35 -5.54
N GLN A 1003 3.77 27.83 -4.36
CA GLN A 1003 3.45 28.65 -3.18
C GLN A 1003 4.65 29.43 -2.64
N LEU A 1004 5.86 29.03 -3.03
CA LEU A 1004 7.14 29.57 -2.57
C LEU A 1004 7.84 30.40 -3.66
N LEU A 1005 7.15 30.63 -4.77
CA LEU A 1005 7.54 31.48 -5.87
C LEU A 1005 6.62 32.71 -5.95
N GLU A 1006 7.15 33.78 -6.52
CA GLU A 1006 6.40 34.89 -7.07
C GLU A 1006 6.40 34.78 -8.59
N PHE A 1007 5.26 35.11 -9.19
CA PHE A 1007 5.07 35.05 -10.63
C PHE A 1007 4.72 36.44 -11.16
N ARG A 1008 5.20 36.76 -12.36
CA ARG A 1008 4.83 37.96 -13.11
C ARG A 1008 4.62 37.57 -14.56
N ASP A 1009 3.58 38.11 -15.20
CA ASP A 1009 3.33 37.85 -16.61
C ASP A 1009 4.50 38.34 -17.49
N ARG A 1010 4.81 37.56 -18.52
CA ARG A 1010 5.59 37.96 -19.70
C ARG A 1010 4.65 38.12 -20.89
N PRO A 1011 5.05 38.82 -21.96
CA PRO A 1011 4.26 38.89 -23.18
C PRO A 1011 3.85 37.48 -23.66
N SER A 1012 2.55 37.26 -23.77
CA SER A 1012 1.99 35.97 -24.16
C SER A 1012 2.05 35.78 -25.68
N SER A 1013 2.25 34.53 -26.13
CA SER A 1013 2.05 34.17 -27.54
C SER A 1013 0.61 33.73 -27.85
N ILE A 1014 -0.22 33.56 -26.81
CA ILE A 1014 -1.63 33.16 -26.89
C ILE A 1014 -2.41 34.28 -27.59
N GLN A 1015 -3.20 33.93 -28.58
CA GLN A 1015 -3.97 34.89 -29.35
C GLN A 1015 -5.36 35.07 -28.70
N PRO A 1016 -5.91 36.31 -28.65
CA PRO A 1016 -7.28 36.56 -28.15
C PRO A 1016 -8.38 35.75 -28.87
N THR A 1017 -8.06 35.23 -30.06
CA THR A 1017 -8.95 34.42 -30.92
C THR A 1017 -8.84 32.92 -30.70
N ASP A 1018 -7.95 32.45 -29.82
CA ASP A 1018 -7.80 31.02 -29.55
C ASP A 1018 -9.10 30.40 -29.03
N VAL A 1019 -9.32 29.13 -29.35
CA VAL A 1019 -10.58 28.42 -29.09
C VAL A 1019 -10.76 28.19 -27.60
N VAL A 1020 -11.95 28.54 -27.09
CA VAL A 1020 -12.39 28.33 -25.71
C VAL A 1020 -13.60 27.41 -25.74
N GLU A 1021 -13.54 26.33 -24.97
CA GLU A 1021 -14.58 25.30 -24.97
C GLU A 1021 -15.59 25.48 -23.83
N GLN A 1022 -15.20 26.12 -22.72
CA GLN A 1022 -16.11 26.33 -21.61
C GLN A 1022 -17.21 27.38 -21.97
N PRO A 1023 -18.52 27.01 -21.93
CA PRO A 1023 -19.60 27.84 -22.49
C PRO A 1023 -19.75 29.23 -21.86
N ASP A 1024 -19.67 29.32 -20.54
CA ASP A 1024 -19.90 30.57 -19.82
C ASP A 1024 -18.82 31.61 -20.16
N VAL A 1025 -17.55 31.22 -20.06
CA VAL A 1025 -16.44 32.12 -20.38
C VAL A 1025 -16.28 32.37 -21.88
N GLU A 1026 -16.71 31.46 -22.76
CA GLU A 1026 -16.77 31.71 -24.21
C GLU A 1026 -17.82 32.78 -24.53
N THR A 1027 -18.98 32.72 -23.88
CA THR A 1027 -20.03 33.73 -24.06
C THR A 1027 -19.51 35.13 -23.68
N LEU A 1028 -18.82 35.22 -22.54
CA LEU A 1028 -18.17 36.46 -22.10
C LEU A 1028 -17.07 36.90 -23.06
N ARG A 1029 -16.24 35.97 -23.56
CA ARG A 1029 -15.17 36.26 -24.53
C ARG A 1029 -15.74 36.87 -25.81
N LEU A 1030 -16.80 36.30 -26.36
CA LEU A 1030 -17.47 36.81 -27.57
C LEU A 1030 -18.06 38.20 -27.33
N ALA A 1031 -18.70 38.41 -26.17
CA ALA A 1031 -19.26 39.71 -25.82
C ALA A 1031 -18.16 40.78 -25.64
N LEU A 1032 -17.02 40.43 -25.04
CA LEU A 1032 -15.85 41.30 -24.92
C LEU A 1032 -15.21 41.62 -26.27
N LEU A 1033 -15.13 40.66 -27.20
CA LEU A 1033 -14.65 40.90 -28.56
C LEU A 1033 -15.53 41.92 -29.31
N ASP A 1034 -16.85 41.80 -29.18
CA ASP A 1034 -17.78 42.74 -29.80
C ASP A 1034 -17.74 44.12 -29.13
N TYR A 1035 -17.64 44.15 -27.79
CA TYR A 1035 -17.44 45.39 -27.04
C TYR A 1035 -16.14 46.10 -27.46
N CYS A 1036 -15.03 45.36 -27.56
CA CYS A 1036 -13.73 45.87 -28.00
C CYS A 1036 -13.80 46.47 -29.42
N ARG A 1037 -14.49 45.81 -30.36
CA ARG A 1037 -14.70 46.32 -31.73
C ARG A 1037 -15.50 47.61 -31.77
N LEU A 1038 -16.43 47.80 -30.83
CA LEU A 1038 -17.27 49.00 -30.75
C LEU A 1038 -16.54 50.16 -30.05
N GLU A 1039 -15.75 49.89 -29.01
CA GLU A 1039 -14.88 50.84 -28.30
C GLU A 1039 -13.78 51.42 -29.19
N ASP A 1040 -13.07 50.57 -29.94
CA ASP A 1040 -12.00 50.98 -30.86
C ASP A 1040 -12.49 52.00 -31.91
N ARG A 1041 -13.78 51.91 -32.29
CA ARG A 1041 -14.45 52.83 -33.22
C ARG A 1041 -14.94 54.14 -32.58
N ARG A 1042 -15.05 54.25 -31.26
CA ARG A 1042 -15.78 55.34 -30.58
C ARG A 1042 -14.92 56.28 -29.74
N THR A 1043 -13.88 55.79 -29.04
CA THR A 1043 -13.27 56.55 -27.92
C THR A 1043 -11.75 56.70 -27.95
N HIS A 1044 -11.02 56.00 -28.84
CA HIS A 1044 -9.54 56.00 -28.90
C HIS A 1044 -8.83 55.71 -27.56
N GLN A 1045 -9.45 54.92 -26.67
CA GLN A 1045 -8.85 54.53 -25.37
C GLN A 1045 -7.96 53.28 -25.52
N ALA A 1046 -6.76 53.46 -26.06
CA ALA A 1046 -5.80 52.37 -26.31
C ALA A 1046 -5.50 51.50 -25.07
N GLN A 1047 -5.52 52.10 -23.86
CA GLN A 1047 -5.27 51.37 -22.62
C GLN A 1047 -6.40 50.39 -22.26
N ARG A 1048 -7.68 50.81 -22.41
CA ARG A 1048 -8.84 49.95 -22.10
C ARG A 1048 -8.95 48.77 -23.06
N VAL A 1049 -8.66 49.01 -24.34
CA VAL A 1049 -8.54 47.96 -25.37
C VAL A 1049 -7.45 46.95 -25.01
N ALA A 1050 -6.26 47.41 -24.60
CA ALA A 1050 -5.17 46.53 -24.19
C ALA A 1050 -5.51 45.68 -22.96
N GLU A 1051 -6.28 46.22 -21.99
CA GLU A 1051 -6.75 45.44 -20.84
C GLU A 1051 -7.77 44.38 -21.23
N ILE A 1052 -8.70 44.69 -22.14
CA ILE A 1052 -9.66 43.71 -22.68
C ILE A 1052 -8.92 42.62 -23.46
N GLU A 1053 -7.96 42.97 -24.32
CA GLU A 1053 -7.12 41.99 -25.02
C GLU A 1053 -6.41 41.05 -24.04
N ARG A 1054 -5.89 41.59 -22.93
CA ARG A 1054 -5.26 40.79 -21.87
C ARG A 1054 -6.26 39.87 -21.17
N VAL A 1055 -7.50 40.31 -20.94
CA VAL A 1055 -8.58 39.45 -20.41
C VAL A 1055 -8.89 38.31 -21.38
N LEU A 1056 -8.99 38.60 -22.69
CA LEU A 1056 -9.25 37.58 -23.71
C LEU A 1056 -8.14 36.53 -23.77
N GLN A 1057 -6.87 36.95 -23.65
CA GLN A 1057 -5.72 36.05 -23.54
C GLN A 1057 -5.79 35.18 -22.28
N ALA A 1058 -6.17 35.76 -21.15
CA ALA A 1058 -6.31 35.03 -19.90
C ALA A 1058 -7.42 33.99 -19.99
N ILE A 1059 -8.60 34.33 -20.54
CA ILE A 1059 -9.69 33.37 -20.75
C ILE A 1059 -9.21 32.15 -21.57
N ALA A 1060 -8.50 32.40 -22.69
CA ALA A 1060 -7.96 31.32 -23.51
C ALA A 1060 -6.91 30.46 -22.76
N SER A 1061 -6.01 31.10 -22.00
CA SER A 1061 -5.01 30.40 -21.19
C SER A 1061 -5.65 29.56 -20.07
N TYR A 1062 -6.69 30.08 -19.41
CA TYR A 1062 -7.39 29.41 -18.32
C TYR A 1062 -8.12 28.18 -18.85
N ASP A 1063 -8.88 28.31 -19.93
CA ASP A 1063 -9.58 27.18 -20.55
C ASP A 1063 -8.59 26.09 -21.01
N ALA A 1064 -7.50 26.49 -21.68
CA ALA A 1064 -6.47 25.55 -22.12
C ALA A 1064 -5.78 24.82 -20.94
N SER A 1065 -5.46 25.54 -19.86
CA SER A 1065 -4.87 24.98 -18.65
C SER A 1065 -5.85 24.07 -17.92
N PHE A 1066 -7.12 24.43 -17.88
CA PHE A 1066 -8.15 23.58 -17.30
C PHE A 1066 -8.30 22.28 -18.10
N ARG A 1067 -8.42 22.34 -19.42
CA ARG A 1067 -8.53 21.12 -20.25
C ARG A 1067 -7.30 20.22 -20.18
N SER A 1068 -6.11 20.79 -20.14
CA SER A 1068 -4.85 20.02 -20.18
C SER A 1068 -4.41 19.47 -18.82
N GLU A 1069 -4.67 20.21 -17.73
CA GLU A 1069 -4.19 19.88 -16.38
C GLU A 1069 -5.32 19.73 -15.37
N PHE A 1070 -6.16 20.75 -15.15
CA PHE A 1070 -7.01 20.78 -13.95
C PHE A 1070 -8.32 19.97 -14.07
N GLY A 1071 -8.88 19.86 -15.26
CA GLY A 1071 -10.10 19.12 -15.58
C GLY A 1071 -9.90 17.63 -15.83
N ARG A 1072 -8.68 17.11 -15.58
CA ARG A 1072 -8.31 15.71 -15.82
C ARG A 1072 -7.88 15.01 -14.53
N GLU A 1073 -8.11 13.70 -14.49
CA GLU A 1073 -7.49 12.81 -13.51
C GLU A 1073 -6.11 12.37 -14.01
N HIS A 1074 -5.12 12.31 -13.11
CA HIS A 1074 -3.74 11.96 -13.42
C HIS A 1074 -3.28 10.75 -12.61
N ASP A 1075 -2.89 9.68 -13.29
CA ASP A 1075 -2.12 8.57 -12.69
C ASP A 1075 -0.69 8.61 -13.27
N HIS A 1076 0.22 9.29 -12.57
CA HIS A 1076 1.58 9.51 -13.06
C HIS A 1076 2.47 8.25 -12.96
N VAL A 1077 2.11 7.30 -12.11
CA VAL A 1077 2.97 6.15 -11.78
C VAL A 1077 2.44 4.85 -12.37
N ALA A 1078 1.10 4.72 -12.51
CA ALA A 1078 0.42 3.59 -13.13
C ALA A 1078 0.91 2.23 -12.61
N LEU A 1079 0.88 2.05 -11.29
CA LEU A 1079 1.35 0.84 -10.62
C LEU A 1079 0.45 -0.37 -10.96
N VAL A 1080 1.06 -1.55 -11.04
CA VAL A 1080 0.32 -2.80 -11.14
C VAL A 1080 -0.42 -3.06 -9.83
N GLY A 1081 -1.74 -3.25 -9.92
CA GLY A 1081 -2.62 -3.58 -8.79
C GLY A 1081 -3.10 -2.40 -7.95
N GLN A 1082 -2.66 -1.17 -8.26
CA GLN A 1082 -3.00 0.02 -7.49
C GLN A 1082 -3.12 1.28 -8.36
N ASP A 1083 -4.27 1.95 -8.29
CA ASP A 1083 -4.43 3.28 -8.87
C ASP A 1083 -3.94 4.35 -7.91
N ASN A 1084 -3.30 5.39 -8.46
CA ASN A 1084 -2.82 6.54 -7.71
C ASN A 1084 -3.18 7.83 -8.46
N ILE A 1085 -4.42 8.26 -8.25
CA ILE A 1085 -5.05 9.31 -9.03
C ILE A 1085 -4.94 10.63 -8.27
N ARG A 1086 -4.44 11.65 -8.96
CA ARG A 1086 -4.54 13.06 -8.56
C ARG A 1086 -5.62 13.74 -9.41
N ARG A 1087 -6.53 14.44 -8.75
CA ARG A 1087 -7.56 15.27 -9.41
C ARG A 1087 -7.71 16.62 -8.72
N TYR A 1088 -8.48 17.51 -9.33
CA TYR A 1088 -8.80 18.81 -8.77
C TYR A 1088 -10.31 18.98 -8.64
N LEU A 1089 -10.74 19.55 -7.52
CA LEU A 1089 -12.13 19.91 -7.24
C LEU A 1089 -12.26 21.43 -7.20
N PRO A 1090 -13.39 22.02 -7.62
CA PRO A 1090 -13.66 23.43 -7.36
C PRO A 1090 -13.64 23.71 -5.85
N VAL A 1091 -13.23 24.91 -5.44
CA VAL A 1091 -13.34 25.32 -4.02
C VAL A 1091 -14.79 25.46 -3.55
N GLY A 1092 -15.77 25.48 -4.46
CA GLY A 1092 -17.17 25.73 -4.14
C GLY A 1092 -17.55 27.18 -4.42
N SER A 1093 -17.67 28.00 -3.38
CA SER A 1093 -18.02 29.43 -3.48
C SER A 1093 -16.80 30.34 -3.30
N VAL A 1094 -16.58 31.22 -4.28
CA VAL A 1094 -15.48 32.20 -4.29
C VAL A 1094 -16.07 33.60 -4.26
N ARG A 1095 -15.67 34.39 -3.25
CA ARG A 1095 -16.04 35.80 -3.15
C ARG A 1095 -14.90 36.68 -3.66
N VAL A 1096 -15.09 37.27 -4.83
CA VAL A 1096 -14.13 38.20 -5.46
C VAL A 1096 -14.40 39.59 -4.90
N ARG A 1097 -13.48 40.09 -4.06
CA ARG A 1097 -13.62 41.41 -3.43
C ARG A 1097 -13.01 42.49 -4.33
N VAL A 1098 -13.83 43.47 -4.70
CA VAL A 1098 -13.42 44.61 -5.53
C VAL A 1098 -12.73 45.66 -4.66
N HIS A 1099 -11.61 46.19 -5.15
CA HIS A 1099 -10.86 47.30 -4.58
C HIS A 1099 -10.80 48.47 -5.57
N ALA A 1100 -10.62 49.70 -5.08
CA ALA A 1100 -10.59 50.91 -5.92
C ALA A 1100 -9.41 50.96 -6.90
N GLU A 1101 -8.36 50.20 -6.63
CA GLU A 1101 -7.15 50.07 -7.46
C GLU A 1101 -7.17 48.80 -8.33
N ASP A 1102 -8.26 48.03 -8.32
CA ASP A 1102 -8.40 46.92 -9.25
C ASP A 1102 -8.57 47.47 -10.67
N SER A 1103 -7.81 46.93 -11.60
CA SER A 1103 -8.02 47.22 -13.01
C SER A 1103 -9.16 46.39 -13.62
N LEU A 1104 -9.57 46.73 -14.84
CA LEU A 1104 -10.53 45.92 -15.59
C LEU A 1104 -10.04 44.47 -15.72
N PHE A 1105 -8.74 44.29 -16.01
CA PHE A 1105 -8.12 42.98 -16.05
C PHE A 1105 -8.23 42.24 -14.71
N ASP A 1106 -7.85 42.89 -13.60
CA ASP A 1106 -7.88 42.26 -12.27
C ASP A 1106 -9.29 41.75 -11.92
N LEU A 1107 -10.33 42.52 -12.21
CA LEU A 1107 -11.72 42.14 -11.95
C LEU A 1107 -12.16 40.97 -12.85
N PHE A 1108 -12.09 41.14 -14.17
CA PHE A 1108 -12.59 40.15 -15.12
C PHE A 1108 -11.81 38.83 -15.01
N ALA A 1109 -10.48 38.89 -14.93
CA ALA A 1109 -9.65 37.70 -14.89
C ALA A 1109 -9.91 36.84 -13.64
N ARG A 1110 -10.14 37.43 -12.46
CA ARG A 1110 -10.51 36.66 -11.25
C ARG A 1110 -11.86 35.97 -11.38
N VAL A 1111 -12.85 36.65 -11.97
CA VAL A 1111 -14.19 36.12 -12.18
C VAL A 1111 -14.17 35.00 -13.23
N CYS A 1112 -13.46 35.19 -14.33
CA CYS A 1112 -13.23 34.16 -15.34
C CYS A 1112 -12.50 32.95 -14.76
N ALA A 1113 -11.40 33.14 -14.02
CA ALA A 1113 -10.65 32.03 -13.41
C ALA A 1113 -11.52 31.20 -12.46
N ALA A 1114 -12.30 31.87 -11.59
CA ALA A 1114 -13.22 31.19 -10.69
C ALA A 1114 -14.28 30.39 -11.46
N ARG A 1115 -14.84 30.97 -12.53
CA ARG A 1115 -15.83 30.29 -13.37
C ARG A 1115 -15.22 29.12 -14.14
N THR A 1116 -14.03 29.28 -14.72
CA THR A 1116 -13.27 28.21 -15.39
C THR A 1116 -12.96 27.04 -14.47
N ALA A 1117 -12.60 27.31 -13.21
CA ALA A 1117 -12.43 26.29 -12.20
C ALA A 1117 -13.73 25.58 -11.77
N GLY A 1118 -14.91 26.06 -12.21
CA GLY A 1118 -16.22 25.50 -11.86
C GLY A 1118 -16.81 26.06 -10.56
N CYS A 1119 -16.29 27.17 -10.03
CA CYS A 1119 -16.79 27.79 -8.81
C CYS A 1119 -18.05 28.64 -9.05
N ARG A 1120 -18.84 28.82 -8.00
CA ARG A 1120 -19.85 29.88 -7.89
C ARG A 1120 -19.17 31.17 -7.44
N VAL A 1121 -19.49 32.28 -8.10
CA VAL A 1121 -18.78 33.55 -7.91
C VAL A 1121 -19.69 34.58 -7.26
N THR A 1122 -19.24 35.22 -6.18
CA THR A 1122 -19.88 36.45 -5.68
C THR A 1122 -18.92 37.61 -5.89
N VAL A 1123 -19.31 38.60 -6.69
CA VAL A 1123 -18.60 39.86 -6.86
C VAL A 1123 -19.03 40.80 -5.74
N SER A 1124 -18.15 40.97 -4.76
CA SER A 1124 -18.37 41.76 -3.56
C SER A 1124 -17.79 43.16 -3.72
N THR A 1125 -18.64 44.19 -3.74
CA THR A 1125 -18.24 45.58 -3.97
C THR A 1125 -18.50 46.44 -2.73
N PRO A 1126 -17.54 47.28 -2.29
CA PRO A 1126 -17.78 48.26 -1.22
C PRO A 1126 -18.94 49.21 -1.56
N PRO A 1127 -19.84 49.59 -0.62
CA PRO A 1127 -21.05 50.36 -0.95
C PRO A 1127 -20.76 51.75 -1.56
N ASN A 1128 -19.61 52.32 -1.23
CA ASN A 1128 -19.18 53.65 -1.66
C ASN A 1128 -18.23 53.61 -2.87
N LEU A 1129 -18.05 52.45 -3.51
CA LEU A 1129 -17.21 52.30 -4.69
C LEU A 1129 -18.10 52.17 -5.94
N PRO A 1130 -18.41 53.27 -6.66
CA PRO A 1130 -19.01 53.17 -7.98
C PRO A 1130 -17.96 52.59 -8.93
N SER A 1131 -18.28 51.49 -9.62
CA SER A 1131 -17.38 50.87 -10.60
C SER A 1131 -18.14 50.57 -11.89
N ALA A 1132 -17.86 51.36 -12.93
CA ALA A 1132 -18.39 51.12 -14.27
C ALA A 1132 -17.96 49.75 -14.83
N ASP A 1133 -16.82 49.23 -14.38
CA ASP A 1133 -16.33 47.92 -14.81
C ASP A 1133 -17.09 46.77 -14.13
N VAL A 1134 -17.61 46.98 -12.92
CA VAL A 1134 -18.53 46.02 -12.26
C VAL A 1134 -19.88 46.01 -12.97
N GLU A 1135 -20.42 47.18 -13.33
CA GLU A 1135 -21.67 47.28 -14.10
C GLU A 1135 -21.53 46.63 -15.48
N LEU A 1136 -20.39 46.85 -16.16
CA LEU A 1136 -20.08 46.18 -17.42
C LEU A 1136 -19.98 44.66 -17.23
N LEU A 1137 -19.29 44.20 -16.19
CA LEU A 1137 -19.18 42.76 -15.93
C LEU A 1137 -20.56 42.13 -15.67
N ASP A 1138 -21.42 42.78 -14.89
CA ASP A 1138 -22.80 42.34 -14.61
C ASP A 1138 -23.60 42.19 -15.91
N GLU A 1139 -23.60 43.22 -16.76
CA GLU A 1139 -24.28 43.17 -18.07
C GLU A 1139 -23.75 42.03 -18.96
N LEU A 1140 -22.42 41.86 -19.04
CA LEU A 1140 -21.81 40.84 -19.90
C LEU A 1140 -21.92 39.42 -19.34
N THR A 1141 -22.23 39.24 -18.05
CA THR A 1141 -22.35 37.93 -17.39
C THR A 1141 -23.77 37.55 -17.00
N ASP A 1142 -24.79 38.36 -17.33
CA ASP A 1142 -26.21 38.03 -17.18
C ASP A 1142 -26.58 36.60 -17.66
N PRO A 1143 -26.03 36.07 -18.78
CA PRO A 1143 -26.31 34.71 -19.22
C PRO A 1143 -25.85 33.60 -18.25
N TRP A 1144 -24.97 33.88 -17.28
CA TRP A 1144 -24.44 32.89 -16.34
C TRP A 1144 -25.43 32.54 -15.22
N GLY A 1145 -26.51 33.31 -15.07
CA GLY A 1145 -27.57 33.07 -14.09
C GLY A 1145 -27.02 32.91 -12.66
N ALA A 1146 -27.51 31.89 -11.94
CA ALA A 1146 -27.15 31.65 -10.54
C ALA A 1146 -25.67 31.27 -10.28
N SER A 1147 -24.82 31.21 -11.32
CA SER A 1147 -23.39 30.94 -11.19
C SER A 1147 -22.59 32.17 -10.76
N ILE A 1148 -23.15 33.38 -10.91
CA ILE A 1148 -22.57 34.65 -10.47
C ILE A 1148 -23.60 35.50 -9.72
N GLU A 1149 -23.15 36.20 -8.68
CA GLU A 1149 -23.97 37.13 -7.91
C GLU A 1149 -23.19 38.43 -7.66
N PHE A 1150 -23.86 39.58 -7.77
CA PHE A 1150 -23.28 40.89 -7.47
C PHE A 1150 -23.87 41.43 -6.17
N LEU A 1151 -23.00 41.73 -5.20
CA LEU A 1151 -23.39 42.18 -3.87
C LEU A 1151 -22.65 43.47 -3.50
N ARG A 1152 -23.38 44.42 -2.89
CA ARG A 1152 -22.78 45.58 -2.23
C ARG A 1152 -22.71 45.34 -0.73
N GLU A 1153 -21.50 45.30 -0.18
CA GLU A 1153 -21.28 45.05 1.25
C GLU A 1153 -20.02 45.74 1.76
N SER A 1154 -20.06 46.23 2.99
CA SER A 1154 -18.92 46.74 3.75
C SER A 1154 -17.94 45.61 4.14
N ASP A 1155 -16.73 45.98 4.57
CA ASP A 1155 -15.75 44.99 5.04
C ASP A 1155 -16.21 44.26 6.31
N ALA A 1156 -17.01 44.93 7.16
CA ALA A 1156 -17.61 44.33 8.36
C ALA A 1156 -18.69 43.30 8.01
N GLU A 1157 -19.53 43.59 7.01
CA GLU A 1157 -20.53 42.63 6.50
C GLU A 1157 -19.84 41.42 5.85
N LEU A 1158 -18.79 41.64 5.03
CA LEU A 1158 -17.98 40.56 4.48
C LEU A 1158 -17.35 39.70 5.60
N ALA A 1159 -16.80 40.34 6.64
CA ALA A 1159 -16.26 39.63 7.79
C ALA A 1159 -17.33 38.79 8.52
N ALA A 1160 -18.56 39.29 8.63
CA ALA A 1160 -19.67 38.54 9.23
C ALA A 1160 -20.10 37.33 8.36
N VAL A 1161 -20.14 37.48 7.04
CA VAL A 1161 -20.43 36.38 6.09
C VAL A 1161 -19.37 35.28 6.20
N ILE A 1162 -18.09 35.66 6.32
CA ILE A 1162 -16.97 34.73 6.53
C ILE A 1162 -17.11 33.99 7.86
N ALA A 1163 -17.45 34.70 8.94
CA ALA A 1163 -17.66 34.09 10.26
C ALA A 1163 -18.87 33.12 10.26
N ALA A 1164 -19.87 33.38 9.42
CA ALA A 1164 -21.04 32.52 9.24
C ALA A 1164 -20.79 31.30 8.32
N GLY A 1165 -19.60 31.15 7.74
CA GLY A 1165 -19.27 30.04 6.84
C GLY A 1165 -20.00 30.08 5.49
N GLN A 1166 -20.45 31.26 5.05
CA GLN A 1166 -21.21 31.43 3.81
C GLN A 1166 -20.31 31.61 2.56
N THR A 1167 -19.00 31.61 2.74
CA THR A 1167 -18.01 31.65 1.64
C THR A 1167 -16.85 30.70 1.95
N GLU A 1168 -16.36 29.99 0.95
CA GLU A 1168 -15.26 29.03 1.11
C GLU A 1168 -13.89 29.63 0.79
N ARG A 1169 -13.84 30.69 -0.02
CA ARG A 1169 -12.61 31.40 -0.37
C ARG A 1169 -12.86 32.86 -0.74
N VAL A 1170 -11.95 33.74 -0.32
CA VAL A 1170 -11.97 35.17 -0.69
C VAL A 1170 -10.80 35.48 -1.60
N ARG A 1171 -11.03 36.26 -2.67
CA ARG A 1171 -9.99 36.62 -3.66
C ARG A 1171 -9.85 38.14 -3.81
N TYR A 1172 -8.72 38.68 -3.36
CA TYR A 1172 -8.26 40.05 -3.65
C TYR A 1172 -7.19 40.00 -4.74
N ALA A 1173 -7.02 41.07 -5.53
CA ALA A 1173 -6.02 41.07 -6.59
C ALA A 1173 -4.58 41.38 -6.16
N ALA A 1174 -4.34 41.81 -4.90
CA ALA A 1174 -2.99 42.04 -4.36
C ALA A 1174 -2.93 41.93 -2.82
N TRP A 1175 -1.71 41.79 -2.27
CA TRP A 1175 -1.43 41.52 -0.84
C TRP A 1175 -1.90 42.62 0.11
N ASP A 1176 -1.77 43.87 -0.31
CA ASP A 1176 -2.06 45.10 0.42
C ASP A 1176 -3.54 45.52 0.37
N ARG A 1177 -4.34 44.90 -0.50
CA ARG A 1177 -5.76 45.26 -0.71
C ARG A 1177 -6.72 44.66 0.33
N ALA A 1178 -6.29 43.66 1.11
CA ALA A 1178 -7.14 43.01 2.10
C ALA A 1178 -7.06 43.73 3.47
N PRO A 1179 -8.17 44.29 3.98
CA PRO A 1179 -8.19 44.99 5.25
C PRO A 1179 -8.03 44.00 6.41
N ARG A 1180 -7.41 44.48 7.49
CA ARG A 1180 -7.07 43.65 8.67
C ARG A 1180 -8.28 42.99 9.31
N GLU A 1181 -9.45 43.62 9.28
CA GLU A 1181 -10.70 43.07 9.80
C GLU A 1181 -11.12 41.79 9.06
N VAL A 1182 -11.07 41.82 7.72
CA VAL A 1182 -11.37 40.64 6.88
C VAL A 1182 -10.33 39.55 7.12
N LEU A 1183 -9.04 39.90 7.17
CA LEU A 1183 -7.96 38.92 7.44
C LEU A 1183 -8.13 38.21 8.80
N ARG A 1184 -8.58 38.93 9.83
CA ARG A 1184 -8.88 38.33 11.15
C ARG A 1184 -10.05 37.36 11.08
N SER A 1185 -11.13 37.72 10.37
CA SER A 1185 -12.28 36.83 10.22
C SER A 1185 -11.92 35.57 9.43
N VAL A 1186 -11.17 35.73 8.33
CA VAL A 1186 -10.61 34.62 7.53
C VAL A 1186 -9.78 33.68 8.40
N GLY A 1187 -8.86 34.23 9.18
CA GLY A 1187 -7.99 33.45 10.06
C GLY A 1187 -8.77 32.70 11.15
N ALA A 1188 -9.78 33.33 11.75
CA ALA A 1188 -10.63 32.73 12.77
C ALA A 1188 -11.55 31.61 12.22
N SER A 1189 -12.05 31.78 10.99
CA SER A 1189 -12.88 30.78 10.31
C SER A 1189 -12.07 29.66 9.63
N GLY A 1190 -10.74 29.79 9.56
CA GLY A 1190 -9.87 28.83 8.87
C GLY A 1190 -10.07 28.77 7.35
N ILE A 1191 -10.64 29.83 6.75
CA ILE A 1191 -10.74 29.92 5.28
C ILE A 1191 -9.51 30.60 4.70
N PHE A 1192 -9.31 30.50 3.39
CA PHE A 1192 -8.17 31.12 2.71
C PHE A 1192 -8.55 32.42 2.01
N VAL A 1193 -7.67 33.42 2.13
CA VAL A 1193 -7.72 34.66 1.36
C VAL A 1193 -6.57 34.67 0.35
N ALA A 1194 -6.91 34.47 -0.93
CA ALA A 1194 -5.96 34.54 -2.03
C ALA A 1194 -5.70 36.01 -2.38
N ARG A 1195 -4.46 36.47 -2.16
CA ARG A 1195 -4.04 37.87 -2.36
C ARG A 1195 -2.83 38.00 -3.30
N THR A 1196 -2.46 36.93 -3.98
CA THR A 1196 -1.40 36.95 -4.99
C THR A 1196 -1.81 37.86 -6.17
N PRO A 1197 -0.86 38.54 -6.84
CA PRO A 1197 -1.14 39.26 -8.08
C PRO A 1197 -1.89 38.38 -9.09
N VAL A 1198 -2.85 38.97 -9.82
CA VAL A 1198 -3.62 38.26 -10.86
C VAL A 1198 -2.74 38.07 -12.09
N LEU A 1199 -2.69 36.85 -12.61
CA LEU A 1199 -1.86 36.47 -13.76
C LEU A 1199 -2.73 36.07 -14.95
N ALA A 1200 -2.26 36.34 -16.18
CA ALA A 1200 -2.91 35.82 -17.38
C ALA A 1200 -2.61 34.32 -17.60
N GLU A 1201 -1.56 33.78 -16.98
CA GLU A 1201 -1.16 32.37 -17.08
C GLU A 1201 -2.07 31.45 -16.24
N GLY A 1202 -2.93 30.70 -16.93
CA GLY A 1202 -3.89 29.76 -16.33
C GLY A 1202 -3.27 28.63 -15.54
N ARG A 1203 -2.05 28.20 -15.90
CA ARG A 1203 -1.35 27.13 -15.16
C ARG A 1203 -1.06 27.53 -13.71
N VAL A 1204 -0.98 28.82 -13.42
CA VAL A 1204 -0.71 29.36 -12.09
C VAL A 1204 -1.96 29.97 -11.47
N GLU A 1205 -2.72 30.80 -12.17
CA GLU A 1205 -3.86 31.51 -11.59
C GLU A 1205 -4.96 30.54 -11.12
N LEU A 1206 -5.24 29.45 -11.85
CA LEU A 1206 -6.29 28.49 -11.49
C LEU A 1206 -6.03 27.74 -10.17
N LEU A 1207 -4.78 27.66 -9.70
CA LEU A 1207 -4.45 27.02 -8.42
C LEU A 1207 -5.17 27.67 -7.23
N TRP A 1208 -5.51 28.96 -7.33
CA TRP A 1208 -6.21 29.70 -6.29
C TRP A 1208 -7.72 29.43 -6.25
N TYR A 1209 -8.25 28.63 -7.18
CA TYR A 1209 -9.68 28.34 -7.33
C TYR A 1209 -9.99 26.84 -7.32
N LEU A 1210 -9.00 26.01 -7.01
CA LEU A 1210 -9.12 24.56 -6.96
C LEU A 1210 -8.64 24.01 -5.60
N ARG A 1211 -9.07 22.78 -5.31
CA ARG A 1211 -8.61 21.92 -4.23
C ARG A 1211 -8.03 20.65 -4.84
N GLU A 1212 -6.82 20.31 -4.47
CA GLU A 1212 -6.23 19.04 -4.91
C GLU A 1212 -6.82 17.88 -4.11
N GLN A 1213 -7.03 16.74 -4.75
CA GLN A 1213 -7.45 15.51 -4.08
C GLN A 1213 -6.64 14.33 -4.64
N SER A 1214 -6.18 13.47 -3.74
CA SER A 1214 -5.49 12.24 -4.08
C SER A 1214 -6.37 11.05 -3.74
N ILE A 1215 -6.48 10.10 -4.67
CA ILE A 1215 -7.26 8.89 -4.53
C ILE A 1215 -6.32 7.72 -4.78
N SER A 1216 -6.27 6.79 -3.85
CA SER A 1216 -5.50 5.57 -4.01
C SER A 1216 -6.35 4.33 -3.78
N HIS A 1217 -6.40 3.45 -4.77
CA HIS A 1217 -7.30 2.30 -4.79
C HIS A 1217 -6.52 1.03 -5.10
N ASN A 1218 -6.48 0.10 -4.14
CA ASN A 1218 -6.02 -1.26 -4.38
C ASN A 1218 -7.15 -2.05 -5.05
N TYR A 1219 -7.11 -2.12 -6.38
CA TYR A 1219 -8.13 -2.79 -7.17
C TYR A 1219 -7.86 -4.29 -7.33
N HIS A 1220 -6.63 -4.74 -7.08
CA HIS A 1220 -6.28 -6.16 -7.17
C HIS A 1220 -6.99 -6.98 -6.08
N ARG A 1221 -7.32 -8.24 -6.40
CA ARG A 1221 -7.86 -9.22 -5.45
C ARG A 1221 -6.87 -10.36 -5.28
N TYR A 1222 -6.12 -10.35 -4.18
CA TYR A 1222 -5.06 -11.34 -3.90
C TYR A 1222 -3.97 -11.42 -5.00
N GLY A 1223 -3.74 -10.32 -5.71
CA GLY A 1223 -2.79 -10.24 -6.84
C GLY A 1223 -3.48 -10.29 -8.20
N ASN A 1224 -4.67 -10.91 -8.28
CA ASN A 1224 -5.47 -10.95 -9.48
C ASN A 1224 -5.93 -9.54 -9.89
N LEU A 1225 -5.72 -9.17 -11.16
CA LEU A 1225 -6.05 -7.85 -11.70
C LEU A 1225 -7.46 -7.79 -12.34
N GLY A 1226 -8.18 -8.91 -12.41
CA GLY A 1226 -9.49 -9.02 -13.05
C GLY A 1226 -9.46 -8.61 -14.52
N GLU A 1227 -10.49 -7.86 -14.94
CA GLU A 1227 -10.61 -7.27 -16.28
C GLU A 1227 -9.47 -6.29 -16.60
N ARG A 1228 -8.74 -5.81 -15.58
CA ARG A 1228 -7.66 -4.83 -15.71
C ARG A 1228 -6.30 -5.46 -15.95
N SER A 1229 -6.26 -6.77 -16.20
CA SER A 1229 -5.01 -7.52 -16.47
C SER A 1229 -4.32 -7.09 -17.76
N ASP A 1230 -5.07 -6.63 -18.76
CA ASP A 1230 -4.54 -6.13 -20.04
C ASP A 1230 -4.24 -4.62 -20.03
N GLU A 1231 -4.51 -3.91 -18.93
CA GLU A 1231 -4.19 -2.49 -18.83
C GLU A 1231 -2.68 -2.27 -18.87
N LYS A 1232 -2.25 -1.32 -19.71
CA LYS A 1232 -0.83 -0.94 -19.78
C LYS A 1232 -0.43 -0.22 -18.50
N ARG A 1233 0.36 -0.89 -17.67
CA ARG A 1233 0.93 -0.37 -16.41
C ARG A 1233 2.45 -0.22 -16.50
N ARG A 1234 3.03 0.44 -15.50
CA ARG A 1234 4.49 0.55 -15.37
C ARG A 1234 5.10 -0.85 -15.23
N PRO A 1235 6.17 -1.19 -15.98
CA PRO A 1235 6.84 -2.48 -15.84
C PRO A 1235 7.38 -2.70 -14.43
N VAL A 1236 7.21 -3.93 -13.93
CA VAL A 1236 7.82 -4.38 -12.66
C VAL A 1236 9.31 -4.65 -12.89
N LEU A 1237 10.14 -4.32 -11.89
CA LEU A 1237 11.61 -4.41 -11.95
C LEU A 1237 12.18 -5.85 -11.95
#